data_AF-A0A7V9HWR6-F1
#
_entry.id   AF-A0A7V9HWR6-F1
#
_cell.length_a   1.000
_cell.length_b   1.000
_cell.length_c   1.000
_cell.angle_alpha   90.00
_cell.angle_beta   90.00
_cell.angle_gamma   90.00
#
_symmetry.space_group_name_H-M   'P 1'
#
loop_
_entity.id
_entity.type
_entity.pdbx_description
1 polymer ?
#
loop_
_entity_poly.entity_id
_entity_poly.type
_entity_poly.pdbx_seq_one_letter_code
_entity_poly.pdbx_strand_id
1 'polypeptide(L)'
;MKRNLKLVALLVIAVLVCSGTLALTLAREERSEAASIQEAASAPADSAPAAINQGGKNYRQDVAKVLKRHDSVELEPQRVAEQVRQTGRVSIPTAEGTFELNLAPHDMLAPNYRAQVTVDGGEVRSLERGPVRTYKGTVSGMDGAQARFTIDENTLEGLIITPSRLYFVEPAKRYSALAGSKDFIVYEASDLIQTSFGECGVTLAEKVGAEAARVKSQVPTSLARDVDTGELFSPPRAVDLATEADFEYFTAFGSNEVAARNEIISIVNQVDGIYNTQFGLRFSIVFQNVWATSSDPYTTADPDMALDEFRDYWNANHGPGSPSPVARDLAHMWTGKDFDDPGTPQNETTIGIAYRPGLDCPLGPVSYGMSQKLTQNPTPAKFLLTAHEIGHNFNARHPDQVVPVPPLCENTIMSSSLGGGTLQQFCTFSVDEIQTRADSRVACLSQVITPGCTYSLSPTSQSFPVSGGPGSTNVTTVGPSCAWGATSSVSWIRITSGSSGTNNGTVNFSVDPNPAGFARSGLIRIADQSFTVSQAGATACAVIPISYGQTINASLSTSDCRSSQRSTSYADQYSFSGVAGDQIRIEMTSMANPVLDTYLYLIGPGGTVLTENDDNGQNLNSRIPVSGFFTLPAAGLYVIESTSFDDNEVGTYTLVLTAGASTPGNPIDGSQFFVTKHYEDFFGRQPDAPGLQFWVDGIDGCIPSPSCREVKRIDTSAAFFLSIEFQETGYLVYRLYKAAYGDLAGAPFPVRRAAFIPDTRTIGNGVVVGQAGWEQVLENNKQSFVGNFVNQARFTNANPTSTTPAEFVDTLFARAGVIPSSTDRQAAIAEFAGTPTSADTAARARALRRVAENSLLRAQEFNKAFVLMQYFGYLQRNPDDAPDNNLAGFNFWLAKLNQFNGDFRQAEMVKAFISSGEYRSRFGPP
;
A
#
# COMPACT_ATOMS: atom_id res chain seq x y z
N MET A 1 -54.20 18.70 -21.17
CA MET A 1 -53.80 19.95 -21.88
C MET A 1 -52.38 19.71 -22.39
N LYS A 2 -52.04 19.91 -23.68
CA LYS A 2 -51.75 21.18 -24.40
C LYS A 2 -50.69 22.07 -23.71
N ARG A 3 -49.71 22.67 -24.38
CA ARG A 3 -48.79 22.29 -25.49
C ARG A 3 -47.75 23.42 -25.67
N ASN A 4 -46.53 23.10 -26.12
CA ASN A 4 -45.46 24.01 -26.61
C ASN A 4 -44.87 24.98 -25.54
N LEU A 5 -43.57 25.33 -25.47
CA LEU A 5 -42.39 25.31 -26.36
C LEU A 5 -42.14 26.59 -27.20
N LYS A 6 -40.95 27.18 -26.97
CA LYS A 6 -40.16 28.18 -27.74
C LYS A 6 -40.72 28.70 -29.08
N LEU A 7 -40.75 30.03 -29.26
CA LEU A 7 -40.14 30.77 -30.40
C LEU A 7 -40.19 32.31 -30.17
N VAL A 8 -39.64 33.10 -31.11
CA VAL A 8 -39.66 34.59 -31.19
C VAL A 8 -38.86 35.31 -30.09
N ALA A 9 -37.68 35.90 -30.31
CA ALA A 9 -36.78 35.95 -31.47
C ALA A 9 -37.36 36.50 -32.80
N LEU A 10 -37.84 37.75 -32.81
CA LEU A 10 -38.08 38.50 -34.06
C LEU A 10 -38.15 40.01 -33.79
N LEU A 11 -37.82 40.81 -34.82
CA LEU A 11 -37.57 42.27 -34.80
C LEU A 11 -36.32 42.70 -33.98
N VAL A 12 -35.41 43.55 -34.47
CA VAL A 12 -35.40 44.34 -35.73
C VAL A 12 -34.16 44.02 -36.58
N ILE A 13 -34.37 43.79 -37.89
CA ILE A 13 -33.35 43.97 -38.94
C ILE A 13 -33.81 45.12 -39.82
N ALA A 14 -32.96 46.14 -40.00
CA ALA A 14 -33.05 47.20 -41.02
C ALA A 14 -31.73 47.99 -41.01
N VAL A 15 -31.10 48.48 -42.09
CA VAL A 15 -31.17 48.28 -43.54
C VAL A 15 -30.05 49.20 -44.13
N LEU A 16 -29.04 48.65 -44.84
CA LEU A 16 -28.00 49.33 -45.66
C LEU A 16 -27.17 50.46 -44.97
N VAL A 17 -26.03 51.00 -45.45
CA VAL A 17 -25.33 51.14 -46.76
C VAL A 17 -23.82 50.96 -46.50
N CYS A 18 -23.06 50.03 -47.08
CA CYS A 18 -22.46 49.94 -48.45
C CYS A 18 -21.21 50.84 -48.71
N SER A 19 -20.04 50.21 -48.93
CA SER A 19 -18.77 50.75 -49.50
C SER A 19 -18.00 51.86 -48.73
N GLY A 20 -16.66 51.99 -48.78
CA GLY A 20 -15.61 51.06 -49.26
C GLY A 20 -14.25 51.73 -49.58
N THR A 21 -13.14 51.18 -49.05
CA THR A 21 -11.70 51.34 -49.49
C THR A 21 -10.95 52.70 -49.42
N LEU A 22 -9.61 52.59 -49.37
CA LEU A 22 -8.52 53.57 -49.64
C LEU A 22 -8.11 54.64 -48.59
N ALA A 23 -7.10 54.27 -47.78
CA ALA A 23 -5.69 54.73 -47.84
C ALA A 23 -5.24 56.22 -47.62
N LEU A 24 -3.93 56.32 -47.31
CA LEU A 24 -3.00 57.48 -47.34
C LEU A 24 -2.84 58.40 -46.11
N THR A 25 -1.97 57.95 -45.18
CA THR A 25 -0.65 58.52 -44.79
C THR A 25 -0.43 60.05 -44.58
N LEU A 26 0.54 60.34 -43.70
CA LEU A 26 1.31 61.60 -43.48
C LEU A 26 0.76 62.56 -42.40
N ALA A 27 1.59 63.16 -41.51
CA ALA A 27 3.03 62.98 -41.30
C ALA A 27 3.56 63.54 -39.95
N ARG A 28 4.76 63.04 -39.56
CA ARG A 28 5.80 63.57 -38.65
C ARG A 28 5.48 63.64 -37.15
N GLU A 29 6.29 63.04 -36.26
CA GLU A 29 7.76 63.10 -36.03
C GLU A 29 8.26 64.42 -35.42
N GLU A 30 8.58 64.37 -34.13
CA GLU A 30 9.98 64.29 -33.67
C GLU A 30 10.07 63.00 -32.81
N ARG A 31 11.06 62.09 -32.91
CA ARG A 31 12.54 62.18 -32.87
C ARG A 31 13.07 62.47 -31.46
N SER A 32 14.12 61.80 -30.96
CA SER A 32 14.90 60.65 -31.47
C SER A 32 15.77 60.07 -30.34
N GLU A 33 15.98 58.74 -30.29
CA GLU A 33 17.32 58.08 -30.36
C GLU A 33 17.28 56.60 -29.95
N ALA A 34 17.34 55.70 -30.95
CA ALA A 34 17.80 54.31 -30.80
C ALA A 34 17.95 53.63 -32.19
N ALA A 35 19.14 53.65 -32.80
CA ALA A 35 19.55 52.69 -33.85
C ALA A 35 21.00 52.93 -34.33
N SER A 36 21.83 51.87 -34.36
CA SER A 36 22.96 51.76 -35.31
C SER A 36 23.42 50.31 -35.51
N ILE A 37 23.09 49.72 -36.68
CA ILE A 37 23.94 48.81 -37.49
C ILE A 37 24.24 47.42 -36.84
N GLN A 38 23.70 46.26 -37.29
CA GLN A 38 23.87 45.49 -38.57
C GLN A 38 25.34 45.10 -38.86
N GLU A 39 25.72 43.93 -39.41
CA GLU A 39 25.06 42.69 -39.88
C GLU A 39 26.15 41.56 -39.88
N ALA A 40 26.01 40.26 -40.22
CA ALA A 40 24.98 39.38 -40.81
C ALA A 40 25.23 37.92 -40.28
N ALA A 41 24.84 36.77 -40.86
CA ALA A 41 24.22 36.41 -42.14
C ALA A 41 23.54 35.02 -42.10
N SER A 42 22.42 34.86 -42.83
CA SER A 42 21.85 33.60 -43.43
C SER A 42 21.56 32.37 -42.52
N ALA A 43 20.55 31.54 -42.75
CA ALA A 43 19.76 31.30 -43.98
C ALA A 43 18.23 31.09 -43.67
N PRO A 44 17.38 30.43 -44.50
CA PRO A 44 16.02 30.91 -44.77
C PRO A 44 14.91 30.34 -43.86
N ALA A 45 13.71 30.92 -43.99
CA ALA A 45 12.50 30.45 -43.35
C ALA A 45 11.78 29.36 -44.17
N ASP A 46 11.33 28.29 -43.51
CA ASP A 46 9.98 27.75 -43.72
C ASP A 46 9.56 26.86 -42.54
N SER A 47 8.46 27.21 -41.85
CA SER A 47 7.65 26.36 -40.92
C SER A 47 6.71 27.24 -40.08
N ALA A 48 5.46 27.39 -40.54
CA ALA A 48 4.39 27.91 -39.67
C ALA A 48 3.93 26.80 -38.70
N PRO A 49 3.60 27.11 -37.43
CA PRO A 49 3.05 26.13 -36.50
C PRO A 49 1.69 25.59 -37.01
N ALA A 50 1.48 24.28 -36.89
CA ALA A 50 0.30 23.61 -37.42
C ALA A 50 -0.97 23.97 -36.62
N ALA A 51 -1.79 24.86 -37.18
CA ALA A 51 -3.08 25.22 -36.58
C ALA A 51 -4.09 24.05 -36.70
N ILE A 52 -4.45 23.45 -35.56
CA ILE A 52 -5.40 22.34 -35.46
C ILE A 52 -6.84 22.86 -35.53
N ASN A 53 -7.70 22.16 -36.27
CA ASN A 53 -9.06 22.57 -36.59
C ASN A 53 -10.08 21.71 -35.82
N GLN A 54 -11.07 22.29 -35.14
CA GLN A 54 -12.03 21.55 -34.30
C GLN A 54 -13.12 20.84 -35.13
N GLY A 55 -12.74 19.77 -35.83
CA GLY A 55 -13.65 18.93 -36.62
C GLY A 55 -14.33 17.83 -35.81
N GLY A 56 -15.59 18.04 -35.39
CA GLY A 56 -16.33 17.05 -34.59
C GLY A 56 -16.63 15.74 -35.31
N LYS A 57 -16.26 14.60 -34.70
CA LYS A 57 -16.51 13.23 -35.19
C LYS A 57 -17.08 12.32 -34.08
N ASN A 58 -17.59 11.15 -34.48
CA ASN A 58 -18.57 10.37 -33.71
C ASN A 58 -18.03 9.53 -32.53
N TYR A 59 -16.71 9.38 -32.36
CA TYR A 59 -16.13 8.50 -31.33
C TYR A 59 -16.31 8.99 -29.88
N ARG A 60 -16.64 10.28 -29.65
CA ARG A 60 -16.72 10.84 -28.29
C ARG A 60 -17.74 10.16 -27.37
N GLN A 61 -18.76 9.49 -27.93
CA GLN A 61 -19.71 8.68 -27.15
C GLN A 61 -19.13 7.35 -26.64
N ASP A 62 -18.09 6.82 -27.30
CA ASP A 62 -17.38 5.63 -26.83
C ASP A 62 -16.33 6.02 -25.78
N VAL A 63 -15.55 7.07 -26.03
CA VAL A 63 -14.56 7.60 -25.08
C VAL A 63 -15.23 7.99 -23.75
N ALA A 64 -16.42 8.60 -23.80
CA ALA A 64 -17.20 8.96 -22.62
C ALA A 64 -17.75 7.78 -21.79
N LYS A 65 -17.56 6.51 -22.23
CA LYS A 65 -17.82 5.32 -21.41
C LYS A 65 -16.67 5.02 -20.45
N VAL A 66 -15.46 5.48 -20.76
CA VAL A 66 -14.21 5.18 -20.04
C VAL A 66 -13.64 6.43 -19.35
N LEU A 67 -13.91 7.63 -19.88
CA LEU A 67 -13.36 8.90 -19.40
C LEU A 67 -14.44 9.94 -19.07
N LYS A 68 -14.37 10.50 -17.86
CA LYS A 68 -15.22 11.59 -17.33
C LYS A 68 -14.99 12.89 -18.10
N ARG A 69 -13.74 13.15 -18.47
CA ARG A 69 -13.29 14.28 -19.31
C ARG A 69 -12.13 13.83 -20.19
N HIS A 70 -11.98 14.48 -21.32
CA HIS A 70 -10.83 14.38 -22.22
C HIS A 70 -10.88 15.54 -23.20
N ASP A 71 -9.72 16.00 -23.65
CA ASP A 71 -9.59 16.78 -24.86
C ASP A 71 -9.48 15.86 -26.08
N SER A 72 -9.92 16.36 -27.24
CA SER A 72 -9.73 15.70 -28.55
C SER A 72 -8.79 16.55 -29.39
N VAL A 73 -7.68 15.97 -29.84
CA VAL A 73 -6.59 16.66 -30.55
C VAL A 73 -6.34 15.96 -31.88
N GLU A 74 -6.11 16.70 -32.97
CA GLU A 74 -5.67 16.10 -34.24
C GLU A 74 -4.13 16.16 -34.32
N LEU A 75 -3.46 15.01 -34.24
CA LEU A 75 -2.00 14.88 -34.32
C LEU A 75 -1.61 13.95 -35.46
N GLU A 76 -0.48 14.20 -36.11
CA GLU A 76 0.00 13.42 -37.25
C GLU A 76 1.36 12.79 -36.89
N PRO A 77 1.41 11.49 -36.51
CA PRO A 77 2.59 10.87 -35.91
C PRO A 77 3.88 11.09 -36.69
N GLN A 78 3.88 10.90 -38.02
CA GLN A 78 5.04 11.19 -38.86
C GLN A 78 5.57 12.62 -38.71
N ARG A 79 4.69 13.64 -38.73
CA ARG A 79 5.09 15.05 -38.57
C ARG A 79 5.62 15.34 -37.17
N VAL A 80 5.01 14.75 -36.14
CA VAL A 80 5.51 14.86 -34.76
C VAL A 80 6.88 14.19 -34.62
N ALA A 81 7.06 13.02 -35.21
CA ALA A 81 8.34 12.31 -35.26
C ALA A 81 9.42 13.10 -36.01
N GLU A 82 9.08 13.75 -37.13
CA GLU A 82 9.98 14.64 -37.87
C GLU A 82 10.33 15.90 -37.07
N GLN A 83 9.33 16.57 -36.48
CA GLN A 83 9.52 17.77 -35.67
C GLN A 83 10.39 17.49 -34.44
N VAL A 84 10.13 16.41 -33.69
CA VAL A 84 10.92 16.03 -32.52
C VAL A 84 12.34 15.61 -32.93
N ARG A 85 12.52 14.87 -34.04
CA ARG A 85 13.86 14.54 -34.58
C ARG A 85 14.68 15.79 -34.98
N GLN A 86 14.03 16.86 -35.45
CA GLN A 86 14.70 18.09 -35.91
C GLN A 86 14.94 19.12 -34.80
N THR A 87 13.98 19.26 -33.87
CA THR A 87 13.94 20.40 -32.91
C THR A 87 14.02 19.99 -31.44
N GLY A 88 13.84 18.71 -31.13
CA GLY A 88 13.67 18.22 -29.77
C GLY A 88 12.41 18.78 -29.08
N ARG A 89 11.37 19.21 -29.83
CA ARG A 89 10.17 19.84 -29.26
C ARG A 89 8.86 19.37 -29.89
N VAL A 90 7.82 19.33 -29.07
CA VAL A 90 6.42 19.14 -29.51
C VAL A 90 5.46 19.89 -28.58
N SER A 91 4.42 20.48 -29.15
CA SER A 91 3.39 21.25 -28.44
C SER A 91 2.08 20.46 -28.44
N ILE A 92 1.56 20.10 -27.27
CA ILE A 92 0.30 19.34 -27.12
C ILE A 92 -0.78 20.26 -26.53
N PRO A 93 -1.78 20.71 -27.30
CA PRO A 93 -2.84 21.60 -26.80
C PRO A 93 -3.93 20.83 -26.04
N THR A 94 -4.46 21.45 -24.99
CA THR A 94 -5.57 20.99 -24.14
C THR A 94 -6.55 22.16 -23.90
N ALA A 95 -7.69 21.91 -23.26
CA ALA A 95 -8.62 22.97 -22.86
C ALA A 95 -8.10 23.84 -21.71
N GLU A 96 -7.13 23.36 -20.94
CA GLU A 96 -6.51 24.12 -19.82
C GLU A 96 -5.20 24.83 -20.21
N GLY A 97 -4.59 24.51 -21.35
CA GLY A 97 -3.37 25.18 -21.86
C GLY A 97 -2.67 24.42 -22.99
N THR A 98 -1.38 24.69 -23.21
CA THR A 98 -0.54 23.89 -24.13
C THR A 98 0.66 23.34 -23.37
N PHE A 99 0.89 22.03 -23.47
CA PHE A 99 2.13 21.42 -22.98
C PHE A 99 3.24 21.59 -24.02
N GLU A 100 4.17 22.49 -23.75
CA GLU A 100 5.37 22.72 -24.57
C GLU A 100 6.50 21.79 -24.12
N LEU A 101 6.60 20.61 -24.74
CA LEU A 101 7.53 19.55 -24.32
C LEU A 101 8.90 19.71 -24.99
N ASN A 102 9.98 19.59 -24.21
CA ASN A 102 11.35 19.45 -24.71
C ASN A 102 11.75 17.97 -24.58
N LEU A 103 11.84 17.25 -25.70
CA LEU A 103 12.09 15.81 -25.77
C LEU A 103 13.48 15.50 -26.34
N ALA A 104 14.21 14.60 -25.69
CA ALA A 104 15.45 14.01 -26.18
C ALA A 104 15.28 12.49 -26.37
N PRO A 105 15.96 11.87 -27.35
CA PRO A 105 15.97 10.41 -27.51
C PRO A 105 16.43 9.72 -26.22
N HIS A 106 15.73 8.66 -25.83
CA HIS A 106 16.03 7.83 -24.67
C HIS A 106 16.18 6.39 -25.13
N ASP A 107 17.41 6.03 -25.53
CA ASP A 107 17.75 4.65 -25.85
C ASP A 107 17.92 3.86 -24.56
N MET A 108 17.06 2.86 -24.37
CA MET A 108 17.08 1.94 -23.23
C MET A 108 17.68 0.58 -23.58
N LEU A 109 18.04 0.34 -24.84
CA LEU A 109 18.56 -0.96 -25.28
C LEU A 109 20.06 -1.00 -25.01
N ALA A 110 20.52 -1.94 -24.20
CA ALA A 110 21.91 -2.02 -23.76
C ALA A 110 22.90 -2.13 -24.95
N PRO A 111 24.18 -1.74 -24.79
CA PRO A 111 25.19 -1.89 -25.85
C PRO A 111 25.42 -3.33 -26.31
N ASN A 112 25.14 -4.30 -25.42
CA ASN A 112 25.18 -5.74 -25.65
C ASN A 112 23.80 -6.37 -25.91
N TYR A 113 22.76 -5.56 -26.17
CA TYR A 113 21.39 -6.00 -26.41
C TYR A 113 21.30 -7.05 -27.51
N ARG A 114 20.59 -8.15 -27.23
CA ARG A 114 20.19 -9.16 -28.22
C ARG A 114 18.68 -9.38 -28.18
N ALA A 115 18.05 -9.41 -29.35
CA ALA A 115 16.65 -9.75 -29.49
C ALA A 115 16.48 -10.95 -30.43
N GLN A 116 15.47 -11.77 -30.18
CA GLN A 116 15.19 -12.97 -30.95
C GLN A 116 13.68 -13.28 -30.98
N VAL A 117 13.30 -14.19 -31.88
CA VAL A 117 11.98 -14.81 -31.94
C VAL A 117 12.15 -16.32 -32.08
N THR A 118 11.43 -17.09 -31.27
CA THR A 118 11.41 -18.56 -31.36
C THR A 118 10.19 -19.00 -32.17
N VAL A 119 10.39 -19.90 -33.13
CA VAL A 119 9.35 -20.42 -34.04
C VAL A 119 9.19 -21.94 -33.90
N ASP A 120 8.26 -22.53 -34.67
CA ASP A 120 7.95 -23.96 -34.63
C ASP A 120 9.20 -24.84 -34.70
N GLY A 121 9.24 -25.89 -33.88
CA GLY A 121 10.41 -26.77 -33.75
C GLY A 121 11.55 -26.22 -32.89
N GLY A 122 11.40 -25.02 -32.31
CA GLY A 122 12.41 -24.41 -31.43
C GLY A 122 13.55 -23.71 -32.17
N GLU A 123 13.38 -23.40 -33.46
CA GLU A 123 14.34 -22.57 -34.20
C GLU A 123 14.29 -21.13 -33.68
N VAL A 124 15.46 -20.54 -33.44
CA VAL A 124 15.61 -19.18 -32.90
C VAL A 124 16.17 -18.26 -33.98
N ARG A 125 15.38 -17.26 -34.39
CA ARG A 125 15.77 -16.22 -35.35
C ARG A 125 16.11 -14.92 -34.61
N SER A 126 17.27 -14.34 -34.90
CA SER A 126 17.67 -13.01 -34.38
C SER A 126 16.77 -11.90 -34.93
N LEU A 127 16.50 -10.87 -34.12
CA LEU A 127 15.78 -9.66 -34.50
C LEU A 127 16.69 -8.44 -34.41
N GLU A 128 16.64 -7.58 -35.43
CA GLU A 128 17.44 -6.34 -35.45
C GLU A 128 17.00 -5.37 -34.35
N ARG A 129 17.97 -4.68 -33.72
CA ARG A 129 17.77 -3.71 -32.63
C ARG A 129 16.72 -2.64 -32.94
N GLY A 130 16.63 -2.23 -34.21
CA GLY A 130 15.72 -1.18 -34.67
C GLY A 130 16.17 0.24 -34.26
N PRO A 131 15.44 1.28 -34.70
CA PRO A 131 15.73 2.66 -34.35
C PRO A 131 15.22 3.01 -32.94
N VAL A 132 15.86 4.01 -32.32
CA VAL A 132 15.38 4.60 -31.06
C VAL A 132 14.06 5.35 -31.31
N ARG A 133 12.98 4.84 -30.72
CA ARG A 133 11.62 5.39 -30.80
C ARG A 133 11.09 5.94 -29.46
N THR A 134 11.84 5.76 -28.39
CA THR A 134 11.53 6.21 -27.03
C THR A 134 12.23 7.54 -26.74
N TYR A 135 11.52 8.44 -26.06
CA TYR A 135 11.94 9.79 -25.74
C TYR A 135 11.63 10.13 -24.28
N LYS A 136 12.51 10.93 -23.65
CA LYS A 136 12.29 11.54 -22.34
C LYS A 136 12.48 13.04 -22.41
N GLY A 137 11.85 13.78 -21.51
CA GLY A 137 11.89 15.23 -21.59
C GLY A 137 11.34 15.98 -20.38
N THR A 138 11.18 17.28 -20.54
CA THR A 138 10.60 18.21 -19.55
C THR A 138 9.49 19.06 -20.15
N VAL A 139 8.61 19.58 -19.30
CA VAL A 139 7.57 20.55 -19.69
C VAL A 139 8.12 21.97 -19.52
N SER A 140 8.03 22.81 -20.55
CA SER A 140 8.54 24.18 -20.49
C SER A 140 7.75 25.01 -19.47
N GLY A 141 8.45 25.73 -18.59
CA GLY A 141 7.83 26.60 -17.59
C GLY A 141 7.18 25.87 -16.40
N MET A 142 7.45 24.58 -16.21
CA MET A 142 6.94 23.79 -15.09
C MET A 142 8.06 22.96 -14.47
N ASP A 143 8.68 23.48 -13.41
CA ASP A 143 9.79 22.80 -12.73
C ASP A 143 9.35 21.44 -12.14
N GLY A 144 10.26 20.47 -12.18
CA GLY A 144 9.99 19.08 -11.77
C GLY A 144 9.17 18.24 -12.77
N ALA A 145 8.48 18.85 -13.74
CA ALA A 145 7.64 18.12 -14.68
C ALA A 145 8.45 17.39 -15.77
N GLN A 146 8.07 16.14 -16.04
CA GLN A 146 8.73 15.26 -17.00
C GLN A 146 7.78 14.78 -18.11
N ALA A 147 8.36 14.38 -19.22
CA ALA A 147 7.68 13.69 -20.31
C ALA A 147 8.35 12.34 -20.59
N ARG A 148 7.56 11.30 -20.90
CA ARG A 148 7.99 10.02 -21.47
C ARG A 148 7.10 9.69 -22.65
N PHE A 149 7.68 9.60 -23.85
CA PHE A 149 6.93 9.43 -25.10
C PHE A 149 7.52 8.32 -25.95
N THR A 150 6.66 7.66 -26.73
CA THR A 150 7.03 6.72 -27.78
C THR A 150 6.54 7.30 -29.11
N ILE A 151 7.49 7.63 -29.99
CA ILE A 151 7.25 8.41 -31.21
C ILE A 151 7.99 7.76 -32.39
N ASP A 152 7.24 7.33 -33.40
CA ASP A 152 7.73 6.99 -34.73
C ASP A 152 6.72 7.43 -35.80
N GLU A 153 6.91 6.98 -37.04
CA GLU A 153 6.14 7.46 -38.19
C GLU A 153 4.67 7.01 -38.17
N ASN A 154 4.34 5.98 -37.39
CA ASN A 154 2.98 5.45 -37.23
C ASN A 154 2.48 5.51 -35.78
N THR A 155 3.40 5.64 -34.81
CA THR A 155 3.13 5.58 -33.37
C THR A 155 3.34 6.93 -32.74
N LEU A 156 2.35 7.40 -32.00
CA LEU A 156 2.51 8.47 -31.03
C LEU A 156 1.74 8.06 -29.78
N GLU A 157 2.42 8.02 -28.65
CA GLU A 157 1.80 7.94 -27.32
C GLU A 157 2.75 8.54 -26.29
N GLY A 158 2.22 8.97 -25.14
CA GLY A 158 3.08 9.42 -24.07
C GLY A 158 2.39 9.87 -22.81
N LEU A 159 3.24 10.17 -21.84
CA LEU A 159 2.96 10.49 -20.46
C LEU A 159 3.59 11.83 -20.10
N ILE A 160 2.80 12.72 -19.50
CA ILE A 160 3.22 14.02 -18.99
C ILE A 160 3.03 14.01 -17.47
N ILE A 161 4.13 13.86 -16.76
CA ILE A 161 4.21 13.83 -15.29
C ILE A 161 4.42 15.26 -14.81
N THR A 162 3.50 15.79 -14.01
CA THR A 162 3.65 17.10 -13.35
C THR A 162 3.71 16.92 -11.83
N PRO A 163 4.18 17.91 -11.05
CA PRO A 163 4.26 17.79 -9.58
C PRO A 163 2.94 17.54 -8.83
N SER A 164 1.78 17.59 -9.50
CA SER A 164 0.46 17.40 -8.85
C SER A 164 -0.60 16.67 -9.69
N ARG A 165 -0.32 16.41 -10.98
CA ARG A 165 -1.24 15.79 -11.94
C ARG A 165 -0.48 14.98 -12.98
N LEU A 166 -1.17 14.06 -13.65
CA LEU A 166 -0.60 13.17 -14.65
C LEU A 166 -1.51 13.11 -15.88
N TYR A 167 -0.96 13.35 -17.07
CA TYR A 167 -1.74 13.39 -18.31
C TYR A 167 -1.22 12.38 -19.33
N PHE A 168 -2.16 11.77 -20.05
CA PHE A 168 -1.92 10.82 -21.13
C PHE A 168 -2.19 11.45 -22.49
N VAL A 169 -1.40 11.06 -23.49
CA VAL A 169 -1.61 11.42 -24.90
C VAL A 169 -1.71 10.12 -25.70
N GLU A 170 -2.89 9.82 -26.25
CA GLU A 170 -3.18 8.49 -26.82
C GLU A 170 -4.00 8.55 -28.12
N PRO A 171 -3.81 7.59 -29.06
CA PRO A 171 -4.70 7.44 -30.20
C PRO A 171 -6.12 7.09 -29.77
N ALA A 172 -7.11 7.92 -30.14
CA ALA A 172 -8.53 7.71 -29.82
C ALA A 172 -9.07 6.37 -30.36
N LYS A 173 -8.39 5.80 -31.37
CA LYS A 173 -8.66 4.48 -31.95
C LYS A 173 -8.52 3.31 -30.95
N ARG A 174 -7.85 3.51 -29.80
CA ARG A 174 -7.87 2.55 -28.68
C ARG A 174 -9.27 2.40 -28.06
N TYR A 175 -10.08 3.46 -28.08
CA TYR A 175 -11.38 3.54 -27.41
C TYR A 175 -12.58 3.44 -28.38
N SER A 176 -12.36 3.70 -29.68
CA SER A 176 -13.40 3.54 -30.71
C SER A 176 -12.80 3.22 -32.08
N ALA A 177 -13.34 2.18 -32.74
CA ALA A 177 -13.03 1.90 -34.14
C ALA A 177 -13.49 3.00 -35.12
N LEU A 178 -14.27 3.98 -34.66
CA LEU A 178 -14.73 5.15 -35.43
C LEU A 178 -13.71 6.30 -35.49
N ALA A 179 -12.61 6.23 -34.73
CA ALA A 179 -11.55 7.24 -34.74
C ALA A 179 -10.52 6.99 -35.86
N GLY A 180 -10.09 8.06 -36.52
CA GLY A 180 -9.04 8.02 -37.55
C GLY A 180 -7.64 7.89 -36.95
N SER A 181 -6.64 7.68 -37.81
CA SER A 181 -5.22 7.61 -37.41
C SER A 181 -4.63 8.93 -36.91
N LYS A 182 -5.35 10.04 -37.06
CA LYS A 182 -4.99 11.37 -36.54
C LYS A 182 -5.82 11.82 -35.33
N ASP A 183 -6.84 11.06 -34.95
CA ASP A 183 -7.69 11.42 -33.81
C ASP A 183 -7.01 10.95 -32.52
N PHE A 184 -6.60 11.89 -31.67
CA PHE A 184 -5.97 11.66 -30.37
C PHE A 184 -6.85 12.18 -29.24
N ILE A 185 -6.67 11.61 -28.04
CA ILE A 185 -7.21 12.16 -26.80
C ILE A 185 -6.09 12.56 -25.84
N VAL A 186 -6.36 13.59 -25.04
CA VAL A 186 -5.53 14.00 -23.91
C VAL A 186 -6.40 14.02 -22.66
N TYR A 187 -5.99 13.38 -21.57
CA TYR A 187 -6.80 13.26 -20.36
C TYR A 187 -5.94 13.14 -19.09
N GLU A 188 -6.46 13.58 -17.95
CA GLU A 188 -5.82 13.38 -16.65
C GLU A 188 -6.12 11.98 -16.10
N ALA A 189 -5.17 11.34 -15.42
CA ALA A 189 -5.36 10.01 -14.80
C ALA A 189 -6.69 9.90 -14.01
N SER A 190 -7.00 10.92 -13.21
CA SER A 190 -8.18 10.95 -12.34
C SER A 190 -9.52 11.00 -13.08
N ASP A 191 -9.53 11.30 -14.38
CA ASP A 191 -10.74 11.30 -15.20
C ASP A 191 -11.19 9.90 -15.64
N LEU A 192 -10.45 8.83 -15.34
CA LEU A 192 -10.90 7.47 -15.62
C LEU A 192 -12.14 7.06 -14.81
N ILE A 193 -13.14 6.50 -15.49
CA ILE A 193 -14.43 6.06 -14.92
C ILE A 193 -14.29 4.71 -14.19
N GLN A 194 -13.41 3.83 -14.67
CA GLN A 194 -13.21 2.48 -14.14
C GLN A 194 -12.42 2.51 -12.82
N THR A 195 -13.02 1.99 -11.75
CA THR A 195 -12.49 2.10 -10.38
C THR A 195 -11.53 0.98 -9.97
N SER A 196 -11.51 -0.15 -10.68
CA SER A 196 -10.52 -1.22 -10.50
C SER A 196 -10.19 -1.89 -11.86
N PHE A 197 -8.96 -2.36 -12.00
CA PHE A 197 -8.41 -3.08 -13.14
C PHE A 197 -8.17 -4.57 -12.83
N GLY A 198 -8.13 -4.95 -11.54
CA GLY A 198 -7.80 -6.29 -11.03
C GLY A 198 -7.22 -6.22 -9.60
N GLU A 199 -6.80 -7.39 -9.09
CA GLU A 199 -6.03 -7.58 -7.86
C GLU A 199 -4.69 -8.25 -8.21
N CYS A 200 -3.68 -8.15 -7.34
CA CYS A 200 -2.33 -8.69 -7.60
C CYS A 200 -2.04 -9.99 -6.84
N GLY A 201 -1.45 -10.95 -7.55
CA GLY A 201 -1.19 -12.30 -7.04
C GLY A 201 -0.01 -12.32 -6.07
N VAL A 202 -0.18 -12.98 -4.92
CA VAL A 202 0.90 -13.25 -3.96
C VAL A 202 1.23 -14.73 -3.94
N THR A 203 2.52 -15.07 -4.01
CA THR A 203 2.95 -16.47 -4.22
C THR A 203 2.59 -17.38 -3.04
N LEU A 204 2.44 -18.69 -3.26
CA LEU A 204 2.15 -19.65 -2.19
C LEU A 204 3.17 -19.62 -1.03
N ALA A 205 4.45 -19.41 -1.32
CA ALA A 205 5.50 -19.24 -0.31
C ALA A 205 5.27 -18.01 0.59
N GLU A 206 4.53 -17.01 0.11
CA GLU A 206 4.27 -15.74 0.77
C GLU A 206 2.87 -15.65 1.37
N LYS A 207 1.89 -16.39 0.84
CA LYS A 207 0.68 -16.78 1.57
C LYS A 207 1.07 -17.46 2.90
N VAL A 208 2.18 -18.18 2.94
CA VAL A 208 2.82 -18.73 4.18
C VAL A 208 3.70 -17.70 4.90
N GLY A 209 4.55 -16.95 4.19
CA GLY A 209 5.51 -16.00 4.78
C GLY A 209 4.88 -14.75 5.42
N ALA A 210 3.80 -14.21 4.84
CA ALA A 210 3.09 -13.05 5.36
C ALA A 210 2.41 -13.35 6.71
N GLU A 211 1.87 -14.56 6.87
CA GLU A 211 1.24 -14.99 8.12
C GLU A 211 2.27 -15.18 9.25
N ALA A 212 3.53 -15.48 8.91
CA ALA A 212 4.66 -15.44 9.85
C ALA A 212 5.16 -14.01 10.15
N ALA A 213 5.07 -13.09 9.17
CA ALA A 213 5.48 -11.68 9.31
C ALA A 213 4.46 -10.81 10.07
N ARG A 214 3.25 -11.32 10.34
CA ARG A 214 2.10 -10.62 10.95
C ARG A 214 2.26 -10.25 12.45
N VAL A 215 3.49 -10.26 12.96
CA VAL A 215 3.83 -10.08 14.38
C VAL A 215 4.88 -8.97 14.57
N LYS A 216 4.45 -7.70 14.52
CA LYS A 216 4.99 -6.58 15.36
C LYS A 216 4.28 -5.21 15.17
N SER A 217 3.97 -4.57 16.31
CA SER A 217 3.83 -3.12 16.59
C SER A 217 3.08 -2.18 15.61
N GLN A 218 1.93 -1.62 16.04
CA GLN A 218 1.13 -0.56 15.36
C GLN A 218 0.73 0.57 16.35
N VAL A 219 1.08 1.85 16.07
CA VAL A 219 0.59 3.09 16.75
C VAL A 219 0.58 4.26 15.72
N PRO A 220 -0.38 5.23 15.70
CA PRO A 220 -0.74 5.92 14.44
C PRO A 220 -0.72 7.48 14.37
N THR A 221 -0.44 7.98 13.16
CA THR A 221 -1.02 9.15 12.42
C THR A 221 -1.14 10.56 13.01
N SER A 222 -0.71 11.57 12.20
CA SER A 222 -1.44 12.84 12.01
C SER A 222 -1.22 13.41 10.58
N LEU A 223 -2.05 14.39 10.18
CA LEU A 223 -2.35 14.79 8.79
C LEU A 223 -1.29 15.65 8.05
N ALA A 224 -1.44 15.67 6.71
CA ALA A 224 -1.04 16.70 5.72
C ALA A 224 0.07 16.33 4.71
N ARG A 225 0.09 17.05 3.58
CA ARG A 225 0.94 16.80 2.40
C ARG A 225 2.33 17.40 2.59
N ASP A 226 3.37 16.60 2.37
CA ASP A 226 4.18 16.65 1.15
C ASP A 226 4.99 15.35 1.04
N VAL A 227 5.16 14.81 -0.18
CA VAL A 227 6.02 13.64 -0.40
C VAL A 227 7.42 14.16 -0.72
N ASP A 228 8.20 14.43 0.34
CA ASP A 228 9.64 14.63 0.20
C ASP A 228 10.26 13.32 -0.31
N THR A 229 10.75 13.34 -1.55
CA THR A 229 11.31 12.15 -2.19
C THR A 229 12.67 11.85 -1.59
N GLY A 230 12.71 10.85 -0.72
CA GLY A 230 13.91 10.30 -0.08
C GLY A 230 15.04 9.95 -1.05
N GLU A 231 16.19 9.60 -0.49
CA GLU A 231 17.52 9.59 -1.14
C GLU A 231 17.61 8.82 -2.47
N LEU A 232 17.21 9.44 -3.59
CA LEU A 232 17.48 8.94 -4.95
C LEU A 232 18.95 8.52 -5.13
N PHE A 233 19.18 7.36 -5.76
CA PHE A 233 20.49 6.79 -6.09
C PHE A 233 21.41 7.79 -6.79
N SER A 234 22.61 7.98 -6.21
CA SER A 234 23.65 8.88 -6.69
C SER A 234 25.02 8.15 -6.68
N PRO A 235 25.66 7.89 -7.83
CA PRO A 235 25.16 8.10 -9.19
C PRO A 235 23.95 7.18 -9.51
N PRO A 236 23.09 7.56 -10.48
CA PRO A 236 21.99 6.72 -10.95
C PRO A 236 22.44 5.30 -11.33
N ARG A 237 21.58 4.32 -11.00
CA ARG A 237 21.82 2.90 -11.30
C ARG A 237 20.89 2.40 -12.39
N ALA A 238 21.37 1.45 -13.17
CA ALA A 238 20.57 0.69 -14.12
C ALA A 238 20.21 -0.67 -13.53
N VAL A 239 19.01 -1.12 -13.88
CA VAL A 239 18.52 -2.50 -13.74
C VAL A 239 18.64 -3.14 -15.12
N ASP A 240 19.50 -4.14 -15.26
CA ASP A 240 19.66 -4.86 -16.52
C ASP A 240 18.50 -5.86 -16.69
N LEU A 241 17.50 -5.49 -17.49
CA LEU A 241 16.23 -6.18 -17.66
C LEU A 241 16.23 -7.09 -18.89
N ALA A 242 15.88 -8.35 -18.70
CA ALA A 242 15.47 -9.26 -19.77
C ALA A 242 13.94 -9.29 -19.90
N THR A 243 13.41 -9.41 -21.12
CA THR A 243 11.96 -9.51 -21.35
C THR A 243 11.58 -10.76 -22.14
N GLU A 244 10.42 -11.31 -21.80
CA GLU A 244 9.79 -12.46 -22.45
C GLU A 244 8.38 -12.08 -22.93
N ALA A 245 7.92 -12.70 -24.01
CA ALA A 245 6.54 -12.58 -24.50
C ALA A 245 6.06 -13.93 -25.05
N ASP A 246 4.94 -14.45 -24.52
CA ASP A 246 4.36 -15.72 -24.94
C ASP A 246 3.59 -15.64 -26.27
N PHE A 247 3.15 -16.80 -26.76
CA PHE A 247 2.40 -16.93 -27.99
C PHE A 247 1.07 -16.16 -27.97
N GLU A 248 0.36 -16.16 -26.83
CA GLU A 248 -0.86 -15.38 -26.68
C GLU A 248 -0.57 -13.87 -26.78
N TYR A 249 0.54 -13.39 -26.22
CA TYR A 249 0.94 -11.98 -26.35
C TYR A 249 1.29 -11.64 -27.80
N PHE A 250 2.10 -12.48 -28.47
CA PHE A 250 2.47 -12.33 -29.88
C PHE A 250 1.25 -12.29 -30.82
N THR A 251 0.32 -13.25 -30.67
CA THR A 251 -0.92 -13.29 -31.48
C THR A 251 -1.82 -12.09 -31.19
N ALA A 252 -1.88 -11.62 -29.94
CA ALA A 252 -2.65 -10.43 -29.56
C ALA A 252 -2.06 -9.09 -30.06
N PHE A 253 -0.88 -9.09 -30.69
CA PHE A 253 -0.35 -8.00 -31.52
C PHE A 253 -0.44 -8.28 -33.04
N GLY A 254 -1.33 -9.19 -33.44
CA GLY A 254 -1.58 -9.53 -34.84
C GLY A 254 -0.52 -10.46 -35.43
N SER A 255 0.09 -11.30 -34.60
CA SER A 255 1.19 -12.22 -34.96
C SER A 255 2.37 -11.48 -35.60
N ASN A 256 2.79 -10.39 -34.97
CA ASN A 256 3.91 -9.55 -35.40
C ASN A 256 4.89 -9.36 -34.24
N GLU A 257 6.06 -9.99 -34.36
CA GLU A 257 7.06 -10.05 -33.29
C GLU A 257 7.72 -8.67 -33.04
N VAL A 258 7.83 -7.85 -34.09
CA VAL A 258 8.34 -6.48 -33.97
C VAL A 258 7.32 -5.60 -33.24
N ALA A 259 6.02 -5.77 -33.47
CA ALA A 259 4.98 -5.02 -32.77
C ALA A 259 4.90 -5.39 -31.28
N ALA A 260 4.86 -6.68 -30.95
CA ALA A 260 4.84 -7.16 -29.56
C ALA A 260 6.06 -6.66 -28.76
N ARG A 261 7.26 -6.81 -29.31
CA ARG A 261 8.51 -6.29 -28.75
C ARG A 261 8.47 -4.76 -28.57
N ASN A 262 7.99 -4.03 -29.58
CA ASN A 262 7.96 -2.57 -29.57
C ASN A 262 6.95 -2.00 -28.55
N GLU A 263 5.86 -2.72 -28.22
CA GLU A 263 4.97 -2.37 -27.11
C GLU A 263 5.69 -2.51 -25.76
N ILE A 264 6.43 -3.62 -25.53
CA ILE A 264 7.18 -3.85 -24.29
C ILE A 264 8.21 -2.73 -24.05
N ILE A 265 8.91 -2.29 -25.10
CA ILE A 265 9.82 -1.12 -25.03
C ILE A 265 9.05 0.17 -24.64
N SER A 266 7.80 0.34 -25.11
CA SER A 266 6.96 1.50 -24.75
C SER A 266 6.49 1.44 -23.28
N ILE A 267 6.17 0.25 -22.77
CA ILE A 267 5.81 0.02 -21.36
C ILE A 267 7.00 0.33 -20.46
N VAL A 268 8.17 -0.26 -20.74
CA VAL A 268 9.40 -0.05 -19.94
C VAL A 268 9.83 1.43 -19.92
N ASN A 269 9.59 2.20 -20.97
CA ASN A 269 9.87 3.65 -21.02
C ASN A 269 9.02 4.46 -20.04
N GLN A 270 7.81 4.01 -19.74
CA GLN A 270 6.92 4.63 -18.76
C GLN A 270 7.28 4.18 -17.33
N VAL A 271 7.64 2.90 -17.14
CA VAL A 271 8.16 2.40 -15.85
C VAL A 271 9.50 3.06 -15.47
N ASP A 272 10.42 3.28 -16.43
CA ASP A 272 11.63 4.09 -16.24
C ASP A 272 11.31 5.53 -15.80
N GLY A 273 10.20 6.10 -16.29
CA GLY A 273 9.69 7.39 -15.81
C GLY A 273 9.48 7.41 -14.30
N ILE A 274 8.71 6.45 -13.78
CA ILE A 274 8.36 6.32 -12.37
C ILE A 274 9.58 5.98 -11.51
N TYR A 275 10.38 4.99 -11.92
CA TYR A 275 11.52 4.56 -11.13
C TYR A 275 12.67 5.59 -11.14
N ASN A 276 12.83 6.37 -12.21
CA ASN A 276 13.85 7.41 -12.27
C ASN A 276 13.46 8.68 -11.50
N THR A 277 12.15 8.98 -11.32
CA THR A 277 11.70 10.08 -10.45
C THR A 277 11.79 9.72 -8.97
N GLN A 278 11.43 8.49 -8.58
CA GLN A 278 11.31 8.12 -7.15
C GLN A 278 12.49 7.39 -6.54
N PHE A 279 13.37 6.80 -7.35
CA PHE A 279 14.58 6.12 -6.87
C PHE A 279 15.85 6.59 -7.57
N GLY A 280 15.77 7.23 -8.74
CA GLY A 280 16.95 7.44 -9.59
C GLY A 280 17.45 6.16 -10.27
N LEU A 281 16.71 5.05 -10.17
CA LEU A 281 16.92 3.84 -10.96
C LEU A 281 16.56 4.09 -12.44
N ARG A 282 17.06 3.24 -13.34
CA ARG A 282 16.74 3.22 -14.78
C ARG A 282 16.65 1.78 -15.26
N PHE A 283 15.98 1.55 -16.38
CA PHE A 283 15.96 0.22 -17.01
C PHE A 283 16.87 0.17 -18.23
N SER A 284 17.65 -0.90 -18.31
CA SER A 284 18.59 -1.23 -19.37
C SER A 284 18.14 -2.57 -19.96
N ILE A 285 17.46 -2.57 -21.11
CA ILE A 285 16.98 -3.80 -21.72
C ILE A 285 18.18 -4.51 -22.35
N VAL A 286 18.53 -5.69 -21.83
CA VAL A 286 19.68 -6.49 -22.29
C VAL A 286 19.29 -7.65 -23.19
N PHE A 287 18.05 -8.14 -23.06
CA PHE A 287 17.55 -9.28 -23.82
C PHE A 287 16.05 -9.16 -24.08
N GLN A 288 15.58 -9.53 -25.28
CA GLN A 288 14.16 -9.78 -25.54
C GLN A 288 13.95 -11.05 -26.35
N ASN A 289 13.03 -11.90 -25.93
CA ASN A 289 12.49 -13.01 -26.72
C ASN A 289 10.99 -12.82 -26.95
N VAL A 290 10.50 -13.33 -28.09
CA VAL A 290 9.08 -13.43 -28.42
C VAL A 290 8.81 -14.85 -28.92
N TRP A 291 7.80 -15.51 -28.39
CA TRP A 291 7.37 -16.82 -28.86
C TRP A 291 6.34 -16.66 -29.99
N ALA A 292 6.73 -17.06 -31.21
CA ALA A 292 5.88 -17.02 -32.40
C ALA A 292 5.31 -18.41 -32.77
N THR A 293 5.34 -19.36 -31.83
CA THR A 293 4.82 -20.72 -31.94
C THR A 293 3.94 -21.04 -30.74
N SER A 294 2.82 -21.74 -30.94
CA SER A 294 1.97 -22.26 -29.85
C SER A 294 2.55 -23.50 -29.16
N SER A 295 3.85 -23.75 -29.35
CA SER A 295 4.65 -24.80 -28.72
C SER A 295 5.68 -24.18 -27.76
N ASP A 296 5.35 -23.03 -27.17
CA ASP A 296 6.16 -22.40 -26.14
C ASP A 296 6.09 -23.18 -24.81
N PRO A 297 7.00 -22.91 -23.84
CA PRO A 297 7.13 -23.72 -22.65
C PRO A 297 6.14 -23.33 -21.53
N TYR A 298 5.25 -22.38 -21.78
CA TYR A 298 4.32 -21.83 -20.79
C TYR A 298 2.93 -22.42 -21.08
N THR A 299 2.51 -23.43 -20.34
CA THR A 299 1.29 -24.21 -20.65
C THR A 299 0.08 -23.82 -19.81
N THR A 300 0.28 -23.23 -18.63
CA THR A 300 -0.81 -22.88 -17.71
C THR A 300 -1.24 -21.42 -17.84
N ALA A 301 -2.41 -21.14 -17.25
CA ALA A 301 -2.95 -19.80 -16.98
C ALA A 301 -3.17 -19.54 -15.47
N ASP A 302 -2.91 -20.54 -14.60
CA ASP A 302 -2.81 -20.33 -13.15
C ASP A 302 -1.58 -19.46 -12.83
N PRO A 303 -1.71 -18.32 -12.11
CA PRO A 303 -0.60 -17.39 -11.91
C PRO A 303 0.59 -17.96 -11.12
N ASP A 304 0.32 -18.68 -10.04
CA ASP A 304 1.35 -19.31 -9.19
C ASP A 304 2.14 -20.34 -10.04
N MET A 305 1.45 -21.19 -10.82
CA MET A 305 2.10 -22.18 -11.68
C MET A 305 2.77 -21.56 -12.93
N ALA A 306 2.23 -20.48 -13.51
CA ALA A 306 2.82 -19.83 -14.68
C ALA A 306 4.14 -19.14 -14.34
N LEU A 307 4.25 -18.58 -13.13
CA LEU A 307 5.48 -17.99 -12.60
C LEU A 307 6.52 -19.07 -12.23
N ASP A 308 6.09 -20.27 -11.88
CA ASP A 308 6.94 -21.46 -11.75
C ASP A 308 7.46 -21.94 -13.12
N GLU A 309 6.61 -22.07 -14.15
CA GLU A 309 7.01 -22.42 -15.52
C GLU A 309 8.02 -21.41 -16.10
N PHE A 310 7.74 -20.11 -15.95
CA PHE A 310 8.63 -19.03 -16.39
C PHE A 310 10.00 -19.08 -15.69
N ARG A 311 10.00 -19.24 -14.36
CA ARG A 311 11.22 -19.40 -13.54
C ARG A 311 12.07 -20.57 -14.05
N ASP A 312 11.49 -21.75 -14.16
CA ASP A 312 12.26 -22.98 -14.36
C ASP A 312 12.76 -23.13 -15.79
N TYR A 313 11.96 -22.70 -16.79
CA TYR A 313 12.44 -22.61 -18.17
C TYR A 313 13.64 -21.66 -18.28
N TRP A 314 13.56 -20.47 -17.68
CA TRP A 314 14.64 -19.49 -17.76
C TRP A 314 15.88 -19.89 -16.97
N ASN A 315 15.74 -20.47 -15.78
CA ASN A 315 16.88 -20.99 -15.02
C ASN A 315 17.63 -22.07 -15.80
N ALA A 316 16.92 -22.96 -16.50
CA ALA A 316 17.53 -24.01 -17.32
C ALA A 316 18.20 -23.50 -18.61
N ASN A 317 17.59 -22.54 -19.33
CA ASN A 317 18.02 -22.15 -20.68
C ASN A 317 18.84 -20.84 -20.74
N HIS A 318 18.65 -19.95 -19.77
CA HIS A 318 19.26 -18.61 -19.72
C HIS A 318 19.96 -18.27 -18.39
N GLY A 319 19.84 -19.09 -17.36
CA GLY A 319 20.49 -18.91 -16.06
C GLY A 319 22.03 -19.11 -16.07
N PRO A 320 22.71 -18.85 -14.95
CA PRO A 320 24.17 -19.03 -14.84
C PRO A 320 24.59 -20.49 -15.07
N GLY A 321 25.34 -20.74 -16.15
CA GLY A 321 25.77 -22.09 -16.54
C GLY A 321 24.85 -22.82 -17.52
N SER A 322 23.76 -22.17 -17.97
CA SER A 322 22.90 -22.65 -19.07
C SER A 322 23.62 -22.64 -20.44
N PRO A 323 23.03 -23.22 -21.50
CA PRO A 323 23.60 -23.20 -22.85
C PRO A 323 23.64 -21.81 -23.51
N SER A 324 22.77 -20.87 -23.10
CA SER A 324 22.65 -19.54 -23.70
C SER A 324 22.42 -18.45 -22.63
N PRO A 325 23.39 -18.23 -21.73
CA PRO A 325 23.19 -17.40 -20.55
C PRO A 325 22.87 -15.94 -20.91
N VAL A 326 22.02 -15.31 -20.10
CA VAL A 326 21.70 -13.88 -20.15
C VAL A 326 22.29 -13.22 -18.90
N ALA A 327 23.20 -12.26 -19.08
CA ALA A 327 23.62 -11.37 -17.99
C ALA A 327 22.52 -10.32 -17.79
N ARG A 328 21.87 -10.36 -16.62
CA ARG A 328 20.69 -9.56 -16.26
C ARG A 328 20.49 -9.55 -14.74
N ASP A 329 19.74 -8.56 -14.25
CA ASP A 329 19.19 -8.50 -12.89
C ASP A 329 17.82 -9.17 -12.84
N LEU A 330 16.85 -8.67 -13.61
CA LEU A 330 15.45 -9.12 -13.62
C LEU A 330 15.05 -9.70 -14.98
N ALA A 331 14.10 -10.63 -14.97
CA ALA A 331 13.46 -11.16 -16.17
C ALA A 331 11.95 -11.03 -16.02
N HIS A 332 11.29 -10.33 -16.95
CA HIS A 332 9.86 -10.03 -16.87
C HIS A 332 9.11 -10.53 -18.10
N MET A 333 8.02 -11.24 -17.90
CA MET A 333 7.18 -11.77 -18.98
C MET A 333 5.91 -10.94 -19.16
N TRP A 334 5.54 -10.71 -20.42
CA TRP A 334 4.21 -10.24 -20.77
C TRP A 334 3.42 -11.40 -21.38
N THR A 335 2.28 -11.73 -20.76
CA THR A 335 1.40 -12.82 -21.21
C THR A 335 0.16 -12.28 -21.91
N GLY A 336 -0.28 -12.95 -22.97
CA GLY A 336 -1.60 -12.70 -23.58
C GLY A 336 -2.72 -13.55 -23.01
N LYS A 337 -2.43 -14.47 -22.09
CA LYS A 337 -3.40 -15.34 -21.42
C LYS A 337 -4.30 -14.53 -20.48
N ASP A 338 -5.46 -15.09 -20.17
CA ASP A 338 -6.31 -14.60 -19.09
C ASP A 338 -5.94 -15.37 -17.81
N PHE A 339 -5.37 -14.68 -16.83
CA PHE A 339 -5.15 -15.23 -15.48
C PHE A 339 -6.47 -15.26 -14.68
N ASP A 340 -7.47 -14.46 -15.08
CA ASP A 340 -8.85 -14.49 -14.57
C ASP A 340 -9.63 -15.69 -15.17
N ASP A 341 -9.22 -16.95 -14.91
CA ASP A 341 -9.93 -18.13 -15.42
C ASP A 341 -11.36 -18.23 -14.82
N PRO A 342 -12.44 -18.11 -15.64
CA PRO A 342 -13.82 -18.22 -15.17
C PRO A 342 -14.22 -19.64 -14.72
N GLY A 343 -13.31 -20.62 -14.79
CA GLY A 343 -13.43 -21.94 -14.18
C GLY A 343 -13.14 -22.00 -12.68
N THR A 344 -12.50 -20.99 -12.09
CA THR A 344 -12.07 -21.02 -10.68
C THR A 344 -13.15 -20.51 -9.70
N PRO A 345 -13.34 -21.10 -8.50
CA PRO A 345 -14.38 -20.68 -7.54
C PRO A 345 -14.06 -19.43 -6.70
N GLN A 346 -13.13 -18.59 -7.12
CA GLN A 346 -12.67 -17.39 -6.41
C GLN A 346 -12.81 -16.14 -7.27
N ASN A 347 -13.12 -15.00 -6.65
CA ASN A 347 -13.04 -13.69 -7.32
C ASN A 347 -11.57 -13.19 -7.35
N GLU A 348 -10.60 -14.07 -7.62
CA GLU A 348 -9.18 -13.76 -7.65
C GLU A 348 -8.81 -13.19 -9.02
N THR A 349 -9.11 -11.90 -9.24
CA THR A 349 -8.86 -11.17 -10.50
C THR A 349 -7.37 -10.86 -10.70
N THR A 350 -6.54 -11.90 -10.77
CA THR A 350 -5.08 -11.84 -10.64
C THR A 350 -4.42 -11.38 -11.92
N ILE A 351 -4.27 -10.07 -12.10
CA ILE A 351 -3.74 -9.49 -13.35
C ILE A 351 -2.20 -9.54 -13.48
N GLY A 352 -1.49 -9.88 -12.42
CA GLY A 352 -0.03 -9.96 -12.37
C GLY A 352 0.46 -10.76 -11.17
N ILE A 353 1.72 -11.22 -11.25
CA ILE A 353 2.39 -11.94 -10.18
C ILE A 353 3.92 -11.83 -10.33
N ALA A 354 4.64 -11.74 -9.22
CA ALA A 354 6.10 -11.72 -9.18
C ALA A 354 6.67 -12.29 -7.88
N TYR A 355 7.88 -12.85 -7.95
CA TYR A 355 8.59 -13.25 -6.73
C TYR A 355 9.05 -12.05 -5.93
N ARG A 356 8.89 -12.16 -4.61
CA ARG A 356 9.32 -11.17 -3.63
C ARG A 356 10.09 -11.87 -2.49
N PRO A 357 11.37 -11.51 -2.24
CA PRO A 357 12.23 -10.68 -3.08
C PRO A 357 12.63 -11.37 -4.39
N GLY A 358 12.58 -10.63 -5.50
CA GLY A 358 13.06 -11.08 -6.80
C GLY A 358 14.53 -10.75 -7.05
N LEU A 359 14.95 -9.48 -6.91
CA LEU A 359 16.32 -9.02 -7.17
C LEU A 359 17.29 -9.67 -6.18
N ASP A 360 17.97 -10.75 -6.57
CA ASP A 360 18.89 -11.52 -5.73
C ASP A 360 20.24 -11.68 -6.44
N CYS A 361 21.32 -11.38 -5.71
CA CYS A 361 22.64 -11.11 -6.29
C CYS A 361 23.73 -11.79 -5.44
N PRO A 362 24.56 -12.70 -5.99
CA PRO A 362 24.62 -13.16 -7.38
C PRO A 362 23.29 -13.78 -7.86
N LEU A 363 23.03 -13.71 -9.18
CA LEU A 363 21.71 -13.94 -9.78
C LEU A 363 21.01 -15.18 -9.23
N GLY A 364 19.98 -14.94 -8.41
CA GLY A 364 19.23 -15.99 -7.71
C GLY A 364 18.15 -16.64 -8.57
N PRO A 365 17.63 -17.81 -8.16
CA PRO A 365 16.67 -18.59 -8.94
C PRO A 365 15.25 -18.00 -8.97
N VAL A 366 15.00 -16.84 -8.33
CA VAL A 366 13.67 -16.23 -8.12
C VAL A 366 13.54 -14.83 -8.72
N SER A 367 14.45 -14.38 -9.56
CA SER A 367 14.44 -13.01 -10.10
C SER A 367 13.47 -12.82 -11.28
N TYR A 368 12.17 -13.11 -11.07
CA TYR A 368 11.14 -13.18 -12.13
C TYR A 368 9.82 -12.46 -11.77
N GLY A 369 9.15 -11.93 -12.78
CA GLY A 369 7.80 -11.34 -12.68
C GLY A 369 7.00 -11.43 -13.99
N MET A 370 5.68 -11.29 -13.91
CA MET A 370 4.75 -11.48 -15.04
C MET A 370 3.63 -10.44 -15.03
N SER A 371 3.20 -9.97 -16.21
CA SER A 371 2.06 -9.04 -16.35
C SER A 371 1.12 -9.46 -17.47
N GLN A 372 -0.18 -9.52 -17.19
CA GLN A 372 -1.21 -9.82 -18.20
C GLN A 372 -1.43 -8.65 -19.17
N LYS A 373 -1.68 -8.99 -20.44
CA LYS A 373 -2.16 -8.05 -21.47
C LYS A 373 -3.64 -7.73 -21.28
N LEU A 374 -3.92 -6.74 -20.44
CA LEU A 374 -5.26 -6.22 -20.20
C LEU A 374 -5.93 -5.76 -21.53
N THR A 375 -6.96 -6.48 -21.98
CA THR A 375 -7.54 -6.33 -23.33
C THR A 375 -8.67 -5.30 -23.44
N GLN A 376 -9.22 -4.81 -22.32
CA GLN A 376 -10.32 -3.83 -22.29
C GLN A 376 -10.03 -2.58 -21.44
N ASN A 377 -8.87 -2.53 -20.78
CA ASN A 377 -8.51 -1.46 -19.84
C ASN A 377 -7.76 -0.30 -20.52
N PRO A 378 -7.82 0.93 -19.97
CA PRO A 378 -7.08 2.08 -20.49
C PRO A 378 -5.56 1.89 -20.33
N THR A 379 -4.78 2.60 -21.15
CA THR A 379 -3.31 2.47 -21.21
C THR A 379 -2.56 2.54 -19.86
N PRO A 380 -2.97 3.36 -18.86
CA PRO A 380 -2.25 3.45 -17.57
C PRO A 380 -2.14 2.11 -16.85
N ALA A 381 -3.15 1.24 -16.99
CA ALA A 381 -3.17 -0.06 -16.34
C ALA A 381 -1.98 -0.95 -16.77
N LYS A 382 -1.50 -0.82 -18.02
CA LYS A 382 -0.43 -1.65 -18.58
C LYS A 382 0.91 -1.49 -17.85
N PHE A 383 1.36 -0.24 -17.67
CA PHE A 383 2.66 0.03 -17.06
C PHE A 383 2.58 0.18 -15.54
N LEU A 384 1.42 0.52 -14.97
CA LEU A 384 1.22 0.46 -13.52
C LEU A 384 1.35 -0.98 -13.01
N LEU A 385 0.74 -1.93 -13.71
CA LEU A 385 0.90 -3.36 -13.44
C LEU A 385 2.37 -3.78 -13.49
N THR A 386 3.09 -3.51 -14.59
CA THR A 386 4.53 -3.81 -14.67
C THR A 386 5.35 -3.11 -13.56
N ALA A 387 5.02 -1.87 -13.19
CA ALA A 387 5.72 -1.16 -12.12
C ALA A 387 5.46 -1.78 -10.73
N HIS A 388 4.24 -2.28 -10.49
CA HIS A 388 3.84 -3.00 -9.28
C HIS A 388 4.61 -4.31 -9.13
N GLU A 389 4.60 -5.15 -10.17
CA GLU A 389 5.25 -6.47 -10.15
C GLU A 389 6.79 -6.36 -10.03
N ILE A 390 7.40 -5.36 -10.68
CA ILE A 390 8.81 -5.05 -10.46
C ILE A 390 9.03 -4.55 -9.01
N GLY A 391 8.07 -3.86 -8.40
CA GLY A 391 8.11 -3.48 -6.99
C GLY A 391 8.19 -4.69 -6.06
N HIS A 392 7.41 -5.74 -6.33
CA HIS A 392 7.56 -7.04 -5.66
C HIS A 392 8.95 -7.66 -5.87
N ASN A 393 9.52 -7.61 -7.09
CA ASN A 393 10.91 -8.03 -7.29
C ASN A 393 11.91 -7.21 -6.44
N PHE A 394 11.65 -5.92 -6.20
CA PHE A 394 12.39 -5.07 -5.27
C PHE A 394 11.98 -5.23 -3.78
N ASN A 395 11.37 -6.35 -3.40
CA ASN A 395 10.95 -6.67 -2.01
C ASN A 395 9.75 -5.86 -1.47
N ALA A 396 9.09 -5.01 -2.26
CA ALA A 396 7.99 -4.18 -1.76
C ALA A 396 6.71 -5.01 -1.49
N ARG A 397 6.06 -4.76 -0.35
CA ARG A 397 4.77 -5.37 0.04
C ARG A 397 3.59 -4.47 -0.32
N HIS A 398 2.42 -5.08 -0.41
CA HIS A 398 1.13 -4.37 -0.48
C HIS A 398 0.89 -3.57 0.82
N PRO A 399 0.91 -2.22 0.82
CA PRO A 399 0.82 -1.43 2.04
C PRO A 399 -0.57 -1.51 2.67
N ASP A 400 -1.61 -1.69 1.85
CA ASP A 400 -3.00 -1.93 2.24
C ASP A 400 -3.23 -3.32 2.87
N GLN A 401 -2.28 -4.26 2.72
CA GLN A 401 -2.29 -5.57 3.41
C GLN A 401 -1.34 -5.61 4.62
N VAL A 402 -0.51 -4.58 4.82
CA VAL A 402 0.32 -4.43 6.02
C VAL A 402 -0.55 -3.95 7.20
N VAL A 403 -0.13 -4.28 8.42
CA VAL A 403 -0.78 -3.83 9.66
C VAL A 403 0.32 -3.29 10.60
N PRO A 404 0.39 -1.97 10.85
CA PRO A 404 -1.06 -0.51 10.25
C PRO A 404 -1.14 -0.59 8.71
N VAL A 405 -2.18 -0.06 8.06
CA VAL A 405 -1.93 0.45 6.68
C VAL A 405 -0.96 1.62 6.85
N PRO A 406 0.23 1.63 6.22
CA PRO A 406 1.17 2.73 6.39
C PRO A 406 0.55 4.04 5.88
N PRO A 407 0.75 5.17 6.60
CA PRO A 407 0.06 6.41 6.31
C PRO A 407 0.42 6.93 4.92
N LEU A 408 -0.57 7.51 4.21
CA LEU A 408 -0.42 8.05 2.85
C LEU A 408 -0.08 7.01 1.76
N CYS A 409 -0.27 5.71 2.04
CA CYS A 409 -0.11 4.63 1.06
C CYS A 409 -1.42 4.15 0.41
N GLU A 410 -2.56 4.72 0.79
CA GLU A 410 -3.87 4.40 0.22
C GLU A 410 -3.87 4.58 -1.30
N ASN A 411 -4.21 3.52 -2.05
CA ASN A 411 -4.42 3.58 -3.51
C ASN A 411 -3.17 4.14 -4.27
N THR A 412 -2.03 3.52 -4.03
CA THR A 412 -0.72 3.82 -4.64
C THR A 412 -0.21 2.66 -5.50
N ILE A 413 0.94 2.77 -6.17
CA ILE A 413 1.40 1.72 -7.12
C ILE A 413 1.42 0.32 -6.50
N MET A 414 1.79 0.18 -5.23
CA MET A 414 1.82 -1.13 -4.56
C MET A 414 0.49 -1.54 -3.92
N SER A 415 -0.61 -0.81 -4.07
CA SER A 415 -1.90 -1.26 -3.52
C SER A 415 -2.36 -2.58 -4.16
N SER A 416 -2.91 -3.49 -3.35
CA SER A 416 -3.23 -4.86 -3.78
C SER A 416 -4.38 -4.97 -4.79
N SER A 417 -5.13 -3.89 -5.01
CA SER A 417 -5.92 -3.66 -6.22
C SER A 417 -5.48 -2.37 -6.91
N LEU A 418 -5.30 -2.44 -8.24
CA LEU A 418 -5.00 -1.30 -9.10
C LEU A 418 -6.29 -0.81 -9.76
N GLY A 419 -6.40 0.49 -10.07
CA GLY A 419 -7.59 1.06 -10.70
C GLY A 419 -7.35 2.44 -11.33
N GLY A 420 -8.37 2.99 -12.00
CA GLY A 420 -8.26 4.29 -12.66
C GLY A 420 -8.03 5.47 -11.71
N GLY A 421 -8.21 5.27 -10.39
CA GLY A 421 -7.86 6.24 -9.37
C GLY A 421 -6.44 6.11 -8.79
N THR A 422 -5.68 5.06 -9.13
CA THR A 422 -4.41 4.76 -8.47
C THR A 422 -3.37 5.87 -8.67
N LEU A 423 -2.86 6.36 -7.55
CA LEU A 423 -1.76 7.33 -7.52
C LEU A 423 -0.52 6.66 -8.12
N GLN A 424 -0.02 7.23 -9.20
CA GLN A 424 1.07 6.64 -10.00
C GLN A 424 2.44 6.99 -9.40
N GLN A 425 2.53 6.77 -8.09
CA GLN A 425 3.70 6.91 -7.25
C GLN A 425 3.75 5.75 -6.24
N PHE A 426 4.93 5.30 -5.88
CA PHE A 426 5.18 4.55 -4.65
C PHE A 426 5.01 5.50 -3.45
N CYS A 427 4.34 5.06 -2.39
CA CYS A 427 4.33 5.80 -1.13
C CYS A 427 5.64 5.59 -0.34
N THR A 428 5.89 6.39 0.69
CA THR A 428 7.11 6.32 1.51
C THR A 428 7.45 4.90 1.98
N PHE A 429 6.48 4.14 2.50
CA PHE A 429 6.71 2.75 2.93
C PHE A 429 7.23 1.85 1.79
N SER A 430 6.60 1.90 0.60
CA SER A 430 7.05 1.12 -0.56
C SER A 430 8.37 1.65 -1.13
N VAL A 431 8.62 2.96 -1.00
CA VAL A 431 9.91 3.56 -1.36
C VAL A 431 11.01 3.02 -0.44
N ASP A 432 10.81 3.02 0.87
CA ASP A 432 11.77 2.53 1.86
C ASP A 432 12.13 1.05 1.62
N GLU A 433 11.14 0.19 1.30
CA GLU A 433 11.38 -1.23 1.00
C GLU A 433 12.16 -1.44 -0.31
N ILE A 434 11.79 -0.76 -1.38
CA ILE A 434 12.45 -0.84 -2.70
C ILE A 434 13.89 -0.31 -2.60
N GLN A 435 14.08 0.83 -1.95
CA GLN A 435 15.37 1.46 -1.74
C GLN A 435 16.27 0.55 -0.89
N THR A 436 15.76 0.04 0.25
CA THR A 436 16.48 -0.90 1.12
C THR A 436 16.93 -2.15 0.35
N ARG A 437 16.07 -2.74 -0.50
CA ARG A 437 16.47 -3.91 -1.29
C ARG A 437 17.55 -3.55 -2.31
N ALA A 438 17.36 -2.47 -3.06
CA ALA A 438 18.28 -2.01 -4.09
C ALA A 438 19.67 -1.65 -3.51
N ASP A 439 19.73 -0.97 -2.35
CA ASP A 439 20.98 -0.70 -1.62
C ASP A 439 21.64 -2.00 -1.13
N SER A 440 20.86 -2.92 -0.53
CA SER A 440 21.39 -4.21 -0.09
C SER A 440 21.95 -5.07 -1.23
N ARG A 441 21.58 -4.76 -2.49
CA ARG A 441 21.98 -5.47 -3.71
C ARG A 441 22.68 -4.56 -4.74
N VAL A 442 23.28 -3.46 -4.30
CA VAL A 442 23.99 -2.48 -5.14
C VAL A 442 25.17 -3.05 -5.98
N ALA A 443 25.55 -4.31 -5.74
CA ALA A 443 26.62 -5.03 -6.43
C ALA A 443 26.23 -5.64 -7.80
N CYS A 444 24.93 -5.80 -8.09
CA CYS A 444 24.44 -6.23 -9.40
C CYS A 444 23.96 -5.04 -10.26
N LEU A 445 23.35 -4.03 -9.62
CA LEU A 445 22.84 -2.82 -10.28
C LEU A 445 23.96 -2.00 -10.97
N SER A 446 24.05 -2.15 -12.29
CA SER A 446 25.00 -1.47 -13.19
C SER A 446 25.06 0.04 -12.96
N GLN A 447 26.27 0.62 -12.91
CA GLN A 447 26.43 2.08 -12.81
C GLN A 447 26.15 2.76 -14.16
N VAL A 448 25.32 3.80 -14.17
CA VAL A 448 25.06 4.61 -15.37
C VAL A 448 26.23 5.57 -15.63
N ILE A 449 27.34 5.03 -16.15
CA ILE A 449 28.51 5.83 -16.56
C ILE A 449 28.11 6.69 -17.76
N THR A 450 27.79 7.95 -17.50
CA THR A 450 27.40 8.91 -18.53
C THR A 450 28.67 9.44 -19.23
N PRO A 451 28.86 9.24 -20.55
CA PRO A 451 30.08 9.71 -21.22
C PRO A 451 30.11 11.24 -21.30
N GLY A 452 31.05 11.87 -20.59
CA GLY A 452 31.28 13.32 -20.68
C GLY A 452 32.18 13.85 -19.56
N CYS A 453 31.80 13.61 -18.31
CA CYS A 453 32.49 14.08 -17.11
C CYS A 453 32.30 13.11 -15.94
N THR A 454 33.35 12.95 -15.12
CA THR A 454 33.22 12.36 -13.78
C THR A 454 33.51 13.41 -12.72
N TYR A 455 32.93 13.23 -11.54
CA TYR A 455 33.07 14.12 -10.39
C TYR A 455 33.47 13.28 -9.16
N SER A 456 34.14 13.88 -8.19
CA SER A 456 34.41 13.26 -6.89
C SER A 456 34.54 14.31 -5.79
N LEU A 457 34.23 13.92 -4.55
CA LEU A 457 34.19 14.82 -3.39
C LEU A 457 35.26 14.46 -2.35
N SER A 458 35.81 15.48 -1.70
CA SER A 458 36.77 15.30 -0.61
C SER A 458 36.66 16.41 0.44
N PRO A 459 36.20 16.09 1.68
CA PRO A 459 35.66 14.79 2.12
C PRO A 459 34.29 14.45 1.48
N THR A 460 33.81 13.22 1.64
CA THR A 460 32.46 12.80 1.24
C THR A 460 31.41 12.96 2.34
N SER A 461 31.82 13.22 3.58
CA SER A 461 30.91 13.46 4.71
C SER A 461 31.55 14.31 5.82
N GLN A 462 30.71 14.89 6.68
CA GLN A 462 31.12 15.62 7.89
C GLN A 462 30.06 15.51 8.99
N SER A 463 30.50 15.34 10.24
CA SER A 463 29.62 15.24 11.42
C SER A 463 29.60 16.53 12.24
N PHE A 464 28.45 16.84 12.85
CA PHE A 464 28.18 18.08 13.57
C PHE A 464 27.55 17.84 14.96
N PRO A 465 27.87 18.71 15.95
CA PRO A 465 27.19 18.72 17.24
C PRO A 465 25.75 19.25 17.13
N VAL A 466 25.01 19.12 18.23
CA VAL A 466 23.61 19.61 18.39
C VAL A 466 23.45 21.08 18.00
N SER A 467 24.46 21.91 18.26
CA SER A 467 24.49 23.34 17.92
C SER A 467 24.60 23.65 16.41
N GLY A 468 24.93 22.66 15.57
CA GLY A 468 25.25 22.89 14.16
C GLY A 468 26.61 23.57 13.98
N GLY A 469 26.82 24.22 12.83
CA GLY A 469 28.06 24.92 12.48
C GLY A 469 28.38 24.95 10.97
N PRO A 470 29.49 25.59 10.56
CA PRO A 470 29.93 25.63 9.16
C PRO A 470 30.69 24.37 8.71
N GLY A 471 30.61 24.03 7.42
CA GLY A 471 31.35 22.92 6.81
C GLY A 471 31.66 23.14 5.32
N SER A 472 32.45 22.24 4.73
CA SER A 472 32.82 22.33 3.31
C SER A 472 33.27 21.01 2.69
N THR A 473 33.23 20.93 1.35
CA THR A 473 33.84 19.85 0.56
C THR A 473 34.40 20.36 -0.76
N ASN A 474 35.45 19.71 -1.26
CA ASN A 474 36.08 20.02 -2.54
C ASN A 474 35.55 19.11 -3.63
N VAL A 475 35.21 19.70 -4.77
CA VAL A 475 34.76 19.06 -6.00
C VAL A 475 35.96 18.88 -6.93
N THR A 476 36.26 17.64 -7.31
CA THR A 476 37.25 17.32 -8.34
C THR A 476 36.53 16.79 -9.57
N THR A 477 36.97 17.15 -10.76
CA THR A 477 36.33 16.79 -12.03
C THR A 477 37.31 16.18 -13.02
N VAL A 478 36.89 15.18 -13.80
CA VAL A 478 37.66 14.66 -14.94
C VAL A 478 36.82 14.71 -16.21
N GLY A 479 37.25 15.55 -17.15
CA GLY A 479 36.59 15.82 -18.43
C GLY A 479 36.75 17.30 -18.82
N PRO A 480 36.49 17.68 -20.09
CA PRO A 480 36.54 19.07 -20.52
C PRO A 480 35.28 19.83 -20.10
N SER A 481 35.45 20.99 -19.45
CA SER A 481 34.36 21.93 -19.12
C SER A 481 33.24 21.36 -18.24
N CYS A 482 33.59 20.51 -17.27
CA CYS A 482 32.63 19.85 -16.39
C CYS A 482 31.92 20.81 -15.44
N ALA A 483 30.74 21.28 -15.83
CA ALA A 483 29.86 22.12 -15.02
C ALA A 483 29.10 21.28 -13.98
N TRP A 484 29.00 21.81 -12.76
CA TRP A 484 28.27 21.18 -11.65
C TRP A 484 27.44 22.21 -10.89
N GLY A 485 26.30 21.75 -10.36
CA GLY A 485 25.49 22.48 -9.38
C GLY A 485 25.55 21.78 -8.03
N ALA A 486 25.36 22.55 -6.96
CA ALA A 486 25.27 22.05 -5.59
C ALA A 486 23.94 22.50 -4.95
N THR A 487 23.19 21.54 -4.40
CA THR A 487 21.90 21.75 -3.71
C THR A 487 21.84 20.89 -2.45
N SER A 488 21.14 21.34 -1.40
CA SER A 488 20.85 20.46 -0.25
C SER A 488 19.46 19.83 -0.37
N SER A 489 19.33 18.62 0.16
CA SER A 489 18.04 17.91 0.28
C SER A 489 17.20 18.38 1.47
N VAL A 490 17.72 19.22 2.37
CA VAL A 490 17.03 19.59 3.62
C VAL A 490 17.17 21.07 3.97
N SER A 491 16.11 21.65 4.53
CA SER A 491 16.05 23.09 4.86
C SER A 491 16.99 23.55 5.98
N TRP A 492 17.48 22.62 6.82
CA TRP A 492 18.40 22.88 7.92
C TRP A 492 19.90 22.83 7.53
N ILE A 493 20.21 22.58 6.24
CA ILE A 493 21.56 22.73 5.67
C ILE A 493 21.50 23.79 4.58
N ARG A 494 22.28 24.85 4.73
CA ARG A 494 22.28 26.02 3.83
C ARG A 494 23.62 26.13 3.13
N ILE A 495 23.64 26.07 1.80
CA ILE A 495 24.87 26.32 1.02
C ILE A 495 25.17 27.83 1.09
N THR A 496 26.36 28.19 1.56
CA THR A 496 26.78 29.58 1.77
C THR A 496 27.62 30.12 0.61
N SER A 497 28.32 29.25 -0.13
CA SER A 497 29.01 29.59 -1.38
C SER A 497 29.31 28.33 -2.20
N GLY A 498 29.41 28.47 -3.52
CA GLY A 498 29.68 27.32 -4.40
C GLY A 498 28.43 26.51 -4.70
N SER A 499 27.28 27.16 -4.91
CA SER A 499 26.06 26.52 -5.43
C SER A 499 26.18 26.07 -6.88
N SER A 500 27.23 26.47 -7.59
CA SER A 500 27.64 25.92 -8.88
C SER A 500 29.11 26.23 -9.19
N GLY A 501 29.68 25.53 -10.17
CA GLY A 501 31.04 25.75 -10.66
C GLY A 501 31.33 24.99 -11.97
N THR A 502 32.53 25.18 -12.51
CA THR A 502 32.99 24.49 -13.72
C THR A 502 34.45 24.06 -13.55
N ASN A 503 34.73 22.78 -13.81
CA ASN A 503 35.94 22.08 -13.39
C ASN A 503 36.07 22.06 -11.85
N ASN A 504 37.25 21.82 -11.28
CA ASN A 504 37.42 21.72 -9.82
C ASN A 504 36.97 22.98 -9.04
N GLY A 505 36.46 22.79 -7.82
CA GLY A 505 36.11 23.89 -6.91
C GLY A 505 35.75 23.42 -5.49
N THR A 506 35.01 24.24 -4.73
CA THR A 506 34.67 23.97 -3.33
C THR A 506 33.23 24.43 -3.03
N VAL A 507 32.48 23.62 -2.28
CA VAL A 507 31.16 23.97 -1.76
C VAL A 507 31.29 24.23 -0.26
N ASN A 508 30.84 25.39 0.21
CA ASN A 508 30.77 25.73 1.64
C ASN A 508 29.30 25.81 2.07
N PHE A 509 29.01 25.39 3.31
CA PHE A 509 27.66 25.31 3.85
C PHE A 509 27.62 25.58 5.35
N SER A 510 26.42 25.73 5.90
CA SER A 510 26.15 25.85 7.33
C SER A 510 24.98 24.94 7.73
N VAL A 511 25.09 24.37 8.93
CA VAL A 511 24.13 23.45 9.54
C VAL A 511 23.43 24.17 10.69
N ASP A 512 22.10 24.25 10.64
CA ASP A 512 21.28 24.85 11.70
C ASP A 512 21.22 23.93 12.95
N PRO A 513 20.92 24.44 14.17
CA PRO A 513 20.83 23.61 15.38
C PRO A 513 19.73 22.52 15.32
N ASN A 514 19.92 21.42 16.07
CA ASN A 514 18.98 20.29 16.13
C ASN A 514 18.35 20.12 17.54
N PRO A 515 17.22 20.78 17.83
CA PRO A 515 16.53 20.64 19.12
C PRO A 515 15.75 19.32 19.28
N ALA A 516 15.69 18.47 18.26
CA ALA A 516 14.97 17.20 18.32
C ALA A 516 15.73 16.14 19.15
N GLY A 517 14.97 15.23 19.78
CA GLY A 517 15.47 14.19 20.69
C GLY A 517 16.36 13.09 20.07
N PHE A 518 16.77 13.25 18.82
CA PHE A 518 17.38 12.23 17.98
C PHE A 518 18.31 12.86 16.93
N ALA A 519 19.35 12.12 16.56
CA ALA A 519 20.27 12.54 15.50
C ALA A 519 19.54 12.59 14.14
N ARG A 520 19.96 13.51 13.27
CA ARG A 520 19.44 13.68 11.92
C ARG A 520 20.57 13.74 10.91
N SER A 521 20.31 13.28 9.69
CA SER A 521 21.25 13.33 8.57
C SER A 521 20.59 14.01 7.37
N GLY A 522 21.40 14.65 6.53
CA GLY A 522 20.94 15.32 5.32
C GLY A 522 22.06 15.43 4.30
N LEU A 523 21.71 15.62 3.03
CA LEU A 523 22.68 15.61 1.94
C LEU A 523 22.91 17.00 1.35
N ILE A 524 24.10 17.16 0.77
CA ILE A 524 24.36 18.14 -0.29
C ILE A 524 24.71 17.34 -1.55
N ARG A 525 23.85 17.41 -2.57
CA ARG A 525 24.12 16.82 -3.89
C ARG A 525 24.99 17.79 -4.68
N ILE A 526 26.02 17.26 -5.35
CA ILE A 526 27.00 18.03 -6.12
C ILE A 526 27.28 17.25 -7.40
N ALA A 527 26.75 17.72 -8.53
CA ALA A 527 26.64 16.92 -9.77
C ALA A 527 26.00 15.53 -9.52
N ASP A 528 26.71 14.44 -9.76
CA ASP A 528 26.29 13.05 -9.53
C ASP A 528 26.78 12.47 -8.17
N GLN A 529 27.48 13.29 -7.38
CA GLN A 529 28.01 12.94 -6.06
C GLN A 529 27.11 13.43 -4.95
N SER A 530 27.12 12.75 -3.80
CA SER A 530 26.43 13.16 -2.59
C SER A 530 27.41 13.35 -1.44
N PHE A 531 27.23 14.44 -0.69
CA PHE A 531 27.97 14.75 0.53
C PHE A 531 27.06 14.59 1.74
N THR A 532 27.43 13.75 2.71
CA THR A 532 26.59 13.46 3.88
C THR A 532 26.93 14.35 5.07
N VAL A 533 25.94 15.08 5.57
CA VAL A 533 25.99 15.82 6.84
C VAL A 533 25.24 15.02 7.90
N SER A 534 25.93 14.63 8.97
CA SER A 534 25.32 13.94 10.13
C SER A 534 25.33 14.87 11.34
N GLN A 535 24.21 15.04 12.03
CA GLN A 535 24.08 15.95 13.18
C GLN A 535 23.47 15.27 14.40
N ALA A 536 24.10 15.43 15.56
CA ALA A 536 23.55 14.94 16.83
C ALA A 536 22.21 15.60 17.20
N GLY A 537 21.37 14.90 17.97
CA GLY A 537 20.15 15.45 18.56
C GLY A 537 20.36 16.00 19.97
N ALA A 538 19.44 16.84 20.41
CA ALA A 538 19.32 17.17 21.83
C ALA A 538 18.91 15.91 22.62
N THR A 539 19.24 15.85 23.90
CA THR A 539 18.81 14.78 24.79
C THR A 539 17.31 14.88 25.06
N ALA A 540 16.54 13.92 24.54
CA ALA A 540 15.17 13.70 25.02
C ALA A 540 15.20 13.30 26.50
N CYS A 541 14.18 13.71 27.26
CA CYS A 541 14.04 13.30 28.65
C CYS A 541 13.93 11.78 28.76
N ALA A 542 14.80 11.14 29.54
CA ALA A 542 14.64 9.74 29.89
C ALA A 542 13.50 9.63 30.91
N VAL A 543 12.37 9.03 30.52
CA VAL A 543 11.21 8.91 31.40
C VAL A 543 11.40 7.77 32.40
N ILE A 544 11.73 8.09 33.65
CA ILE A 544 12.11 7.13 34.69
C ILE A 544 10.87 6.57 35.41
N PRO A 545 10.65 5.25 35.48
CA PRO A 545 9.52 4.70 36.24
C PRO A 545 9.57 5.03 37.75
N ILE A 546 8.44 5.48 38.30
CA ILE A 546 8.25 5.73 39.75
C ILE A 546 7.07 4.91 40.28
N SER A 547 7.26 4.26 41.42
CA SER A 547 6.24 3.45 42.10
C SER A 547 5.54 4.22 43.22
N TYR A 548 4.30 3.84 43.55
CA TYR A 548 3.61 4.36 44.74
C TYR A 548 4.40 4.06 46.02
N GLY A 549 4.65 5.09 46.83
CA GLY A 549 5.46 5.04 48.04
C GLY A 549 6.97 5.19 47.81
N GLN A 550 7.44 5.35 46.57
CA GLN A 550 8.84 5.58 46.25
C GLN A 550 9.23 7.05 46.45
N THR A 551 10.35 7.28 47.15
CA THR A 551 11.07 8.55 47.12
C THR A 551 12.22 8.45 46.13
N ILE A 552 12.29 9.37 45.18
CA ILE A 552 13.45 9.60 44.31
C ILE A 552 14.24 10.79 44.85
N ASN A 553 15.57 10.74 44.75
CA ASN A 553 16.47 11.86 45.04
C ASN A 553 17.21 12.18 43.73
N ALA A 554 17.09 13.40 43.23
CA ALA A 554 17.55 13.81 41.90
C ALA A 554 18.04 15.27 41.90
N SER A 555 18.44 15.76 40.73
CA SER A 555 18.95 17.12 40.56
C SER A 555 18.75 17.63 39.14
N LEU A 556 18.10 18.79 39.01
CA LEU A 556 18.08 19.52 37.74
C LEU A 556 19.48 20.14 37.52
N SER A 557 20.06 19.90 36.35
CA SER A 557 21.44 20.19 36.02
C SER A 557 21.57 20.68 34.57
N THR A 558 22.73 21.27 34.24
CA THR A 558 22.96 21.82 32.89
C THR A 558 23.04 20.77 31.77
N SER A 559 23.09 19.48 32.12
CA SER A 559 23.11 18.33 31.21
C SER A 559 21.72 17.79 30.84
N ASP A 560 20.67 18.18 31.56
CA ASP A 560 19.36 17.55 31.43
C ASP A 560 18.53 18.13 30.29
N CYS A 561 17.43 17.46 29.95
CA CYS A 561 16.54 17.91 28.88
C CYS A 561 15.88 19.26 29.23
N ARG A 562 15.31 19.94 28.23
CA ARG A 562 14.39 21.06 28.50
C ARG A 562 13.00 20.55 28.83
N SER A 563 12.31 21.24 29.75
CA SER A 563 10.90 20.99 30.06
C SER A 563 10.06 21.09 28.79
N SER A 564 9.10 20.17 28.66
CA SER A 564 8.14 20.16 27.55
C SER A 564 7.14 21.32 27.62
N GLN A 565 6.98 21.91 28.81
CA GLN A 565 6.06 23.03 29.08
C GLN A 565 6.81 24.39 29.22
N ARG A 566 8.05 24.37 29.71
CA ARG A 566 8.91 25.54 29.98
C ARG A 566 10.25 25.39 29.23
N SER A 567 10.28 25.78 27.95
CA SER A 567 11.43 25.52 27.05
C SER A 567 12.76 26.17 27.47
N THR A 568 12.75 27.06 28.46
CA THR A 568 13.91 27.68 29.10
C THR A 568 14.42 26.93 30.34
N SER A 569 13.60 26.09 30.98
CA SER A 569 13.90 25.36 32.22
C SER A 569 14.41 23.94 31.96
N TYR A 570 15.28 23.44 32.85
CA TYR A 570 15.72 22.04 32.84
C TYR A 570 14.65 21.12 33.43
N ALA A 571 14.58 19.86 33.00
CA ALA A 571 13.58 18.92 33.50
C ALA A 571 14.10 17.48 33.67
N ASP A 572 13.45 16.78 34.59
CA ASP A 572 13.37 15.32 34.64
C ASP A 572 11.92 14.89 34.36
N GLN A 573 11.73 13.69 33.80
CA GLN A 573 10.40 13.10 33.60
C GLN A 573 10.32 11.73 34.27
N TYR A 574 9.21 11.48 34.97
CA TYR A 574 8.93 10.22 35.63
C TYR A 574 7.60 9.64 35.17
N SER A 575 7.44 8.31 35.15
CA SER A 575 6.17 7.69 34.75
C SER A 575 5.62 6.68 35.75
N PHE A 576 4.30 6.63 35.82
CA PHE A 576 3.56 5.63 36.61
C PHE A 576 2.26 5.24 35.88
N SER A 577 1.77 4.03 36.11
CA SER A 577 0.48 3.59 35.59
C SER A 577 -0.62 3.79 36.63
N GLY A 578 -1.80 4.19 36.18
CA GLY A 578 -3.01 4.31 37.02
C GLY A 578 -4.29 4.06 36.23
N VAL A 579 -5.39 3.79 36.93
CA VAL A 579 -6.73 3.59 36.37
C VAL A 579 -7.66 4.76 36.70
N ALA A 580 -8.75 4.89 35.93
CA ALA A 580 -9.77 5.90 36.20
C ALA A 580 -10.36 5.67 37.62
N GLY A 581 -10.36 6.71 38.44
CA GLY A 581 -10.79 6.64 39.84
C GLY A 581 -9.69 6.35 40.86
N ASP A 582 -8.46 6.03 40.45
CA ASP A 582 -7.32 6.00 41.38
C ASP A 582 -7.09 7.38 42.00
N GLN A 583 -6.71 7.41 43.27
CA GLN A 583 -6.36 8.64 43.97
C GLN A 583 -4.84 8.73 44.17
N ILE A 584 -4.24 9.86 43.80
CA ILE A 584 -2.80 10.07 43.87
C ILE A 584 -2.42 11.39 44.55
N ARG A 585 -1.17 11.48 44.98
CA ARG A 585 -0.52 12.70 45.42
C ARG A 585 0.94 12.69 44.97
N ILE A 586 1.42 13.83 44.51
CA ILE A 586 2.81 14.05 44.07
C ILE A 586 3.38 15.19 44.92
N GLU A 587 4.56 14.99 45.48
CA GLU A 587 5.28 15.96 46.31
C GLU A 587 6.72 16.08 45.81
N MET A 588 7.11 17.28 45.37
CA MET A 588 8.48 17.64 44.99
C MET A 588 9.05 18.56 46.07
N THR A 589 10.31 18.40 46.47
CA THR A 589 10.89 19.17 47.57
C THR A 589 12.39 19.41 47.38
N SER A 590 12.82 20.67 47.33
CA SER A 590 14.22 21.06 47.26
C SER A 590 15.01 20.62 48.50
N MET A 591 16.21 20.08 48.31
CA MET A 591 17.01 19.50 49.39
C MET A 591 18.05 20.46 50.00
N ALA A 592 18.77 21.25 49.20
CA ALA A 592 19.75 22.24 49.69
C ALA A 592 20.23 23.24 48.62
N ASN A 593 20.71 24.38 49.12
CA ASN A 593 21.31 25.55 48.44
C ASN A 593 22.11 25.25 47.13
N PRO A 594 21.80 25.87 45.97
CA PRO A 594 20.70 26.82 45.74
C PRO A 594 19.34 26.21 46.06
N VAL A 595 18.48 26.99 46.72
CA VAL A 595 17.09 26.58 46.95
C VAL A 595 16.42 26.62 45.59
N LEU A 596 16.06 25.44 45.09
CA LEU A 596 15.37 25.27 43.82
C LEU A 596 13.91 25.72 44.00
N ASP A 597 13.45 26.67 43.21
CA ASP A 597 12.03 26.97 43.11
C ASP A 597 11.37 25.92 42.20
N THR A 598 10.66 24.96 42.80
CA THR A 598 10.25 23.73 42.11
C THR A 598 8.97 23.90 41.31
N TYR A 599 8.81 23.12 40.23
CA TYR A 599 7.60 23.12 39.41
C TYR A 599 7.23 21.68 39.00
N LEU A 600 5.97 21.30 39.20
CA LEU A 600 5.41 20.02 38.77
C LEU A 600 4.34 20.18 37.69
N TYR A 601 4.40 19.32 36.67
CA TYR A 601 3.29 19.06 35.75
C TYR A 601 2.86 17.59 35.83
N LEU A 602 1.56 17.33 35.99
CA LEU A 602 0.97 16.01 35.79
C LEU A 602 0.36 15.92 34.39
N ILE A 603 0.99 15.12 33.53
CA ILE A 603 0.61 14.91 32.14
C ILE A 603 -0.14 13.55 32.03
N GLY A 604 -1.31 13.57 31.41
CA GLY A 604 -2.17 12.40 31.26
C GLY A 604 -1.81 11.48 30.08
N PRO A 605 -2.45 10.30 29.96
CA PRO A 605 -2.18 9.32 28.90
C PRO A 605 -2.39 9.81 27.46
N GLY A 606 -3.01 10.98 27.26
CA GLY A 606 -3.16 11.65 25.96
C GLY A 606 -2.15 12.77 25.69
N GLY A 607 -1.09 12.91 26.51
CA GLY A 607 -0.06 13.95 26.36
C GLY A 607 -0.47 15.36 26.83
N THR A 608 -1.71 15.52 27.29
CA THR A 608 -2.24 16.77 27.85
C THR A 608 -1.82 16.94 29.31
N VAL A 609 -1.35 18.12 29.71
CA VAL A 609 -1.32 18.53 31.13
C VAL A 609 -2.73 18.44 31.71
N LEU A 610 -2.88 17.77 32.85
CA LEU A 610 -4.15 17.63 33.58
C LEU A 610 -4.23 18.58 34.78
N THR A 611 -3.08 18.86 35.40
CA THR A 611 -2.90 19.84 36.47
C THR A 611 -1.41 20.09 36.62
N GLU A 612 -1.06 21.29 37.07
CA GLU A 612 0.29 21.75 37.33
C GLU A 612 0.32 22.50 38.67
N ASN A 613 1.49 22.65 39.29
CA ASN A 613 1.66 23.46 40.49
C ASN A 613 3.15 23.77 40.75
N ASP A 614 3.45 24.99 41.22
CA ASP A 614 4.77 25.41 41.69
C ASP A 614 4.91 25.29 43.21
N ASP A 615 3.99 25.86 43.99
CA ASP A 615 4.11 25.92 45.46
C ASP A 615 3.36 24.80 46.24
N ASN A 616 3.33 24.92 47.56
CA ASN A 616 2.41 24.19 48.44
C ASN A 616 1.63 25.08 49.42
N GLY A 617 1.56 26.39 49.14
CA GLY A 617 1.00 27.42 50.01
C GLY A 617 1.80 27.73 51.28
N GLN A 618 3.02 27.17 51.44
CA GLN A 618 3.91 27.43 52.60
C GLN A 618 5.37 27.70 52.22
N ASN A 619 5.85 27.14 51.11
CA ASN A 619 7.21 27.31 50.58
C ASN A 619 7.29 26.84 49.11
N LEU A 620 8.46 27.03 48.50
CA LEU A 620 8.80 26.80 47.07
C LEU A 620 8.86 25.30 46.65
N ASN A 621 8.12 24.43 47.34
CA ASN A 621 8.13 22.98 47.14
C ASN A 621 6.77 22.49 46.58
N SER A 622 6.72 22.05 45.34
CA SER A 622 5.46 21.75 44.63
C SER A 622 4.68 20.58 45.22
N ARG A 623 3.34 20.71 45.26
CA ARG A 623 2.42 19.61 45.61
C ARG A 623 1.26 19.49 44.64
N ILE A 624 1.07 18.32 44.02
CA ILE A 624 -0.13 18.01 43.22
C ILE A 624 -0.99 16.98 43.97
N PRO A 625 -2.27 17.28 44.26
CA PRO A 625 -2.90 18.61 44.27
C PRO A 625 -2.43 19.42 45.49
N VAL A 626 -2.79 20.71 45.61
CA VAL A 626 -2.45 21.54 46.79
C VAL A 626 -2.95 20.96 48.13
N SER A 627 -4.06 20.22 48.16
CA SER A 627 -4.53 19.51 49.36
C SER A 627 -5.32 18.25 49.02
N GLY A 628 -5.31 17.25 49.91
CA GLY A 628 -5.93 15.94 49.64
C GLY A 628 -5.16 15.13 48.59
N PHE A 629 -5.91 14.44 47.72
CA PHE A 629 -5.46 13.60 46.61
C PHE A 629 -6.17 13.99 45.31
N PHE A 630 -5.48 13.91 44.18
CA PHE A 630 -6.03 14.09 42.83
C PHE A 630 -6.60 12.76 42.33
N THR A 631 -7.79 12.77 41.73
CA THR A 631 -8.43 11.54 41.21
C THR A 631 -8.16 11.43 39.70
N LEU A 632 -7.59 10.31 39.27
CA LEU A 632 -7.21 10.08 37.89
C LEU A 632 -8.46 9.96 36.98
N PRO A 633 -8.55 10.73 35.87
CA PRO A 633 -9.74 10.75 35.02
C PRO A 633 -9.82 9.56 34.05
N ALA A 634 -8.71 8.88 33.77
CA ALA A 634 -8.60 7.83 32.76
C ALA A 634 -7.62 6.72 33.20
N ALA A 635 -7.65 5.57 32.52
CA ALA A 635 -6.60 4.56 32.65
C ALA A 635 -5.47 4.79 31.64
N GLY A 636 -4.21 4.57 32.06
CA GLY A 636 -3.03 4.64 31.20
C GLY A 636 -1.73 4.96 31.97
N LEU A 637 -0.67 5.27 31.23
CA LEU A 637 0.57 5.81 31.78
C LEU A 637 0.43 7.33 31.95
N TYR A 638 0.79 7.82 33.13
CA TYR A 638 0.87 9.24 33.46
C TYR A 638 2.34 9.64 33.56
N VAL A 639 2.65 10.88 33.17
CA VAL A 639 3.99 11.45 33.29
C VAL A 639 3.98 12.58 34.32
N ILE A 640 4.97 12.58 35.20
CA ILE A 640 5.29 13.66 36.13
C ILE A 640 6.51 14.36 35.54
N GLU A 641 6.37 15.59 35.08
CA GLU A 641 7.52 16.44 34.73
C GLU A 641 7.92 17.25 35.95
N SER A 642 9.18 17.11 36.37
CA SER A 642 9.80 17.86 37.46
C SER A 642 10.73 18.89 36.84
N THR A 643 10.47 20.18 37.07
CA THR A 643 11.23 21.28 36.47
C THR A 643 11.35 22.46 37.47
N SER A 644 11.84 23.61 37.01
CA SER A 644 12.04 24.82 37.82
C SER A 644 11.03 25.92 37.47
N PHE A 645 10.75 26.79 38.45
CA PHE A 645 10.03 28.04 38.18
C PHE A 645 10.93 29.00 37.39
N ASP A 646 12.18 29.24 37.82
CA ASP A 646 13.07 30.19 37.16
C ASP A 646 13.83 29.59 35.95
N ASP A 647 14.12 30.46 34.98
CA ASP A 647 14.78 30.14 33.71
C ASP A 647 16.19 29.58 33.92
N ASN A 648 16.47 28.38 33.40
CA ASN A 648 17.76 27.68 33.50
C ASN A 648 18.25 27.43 34.95
N GLU A 649 17.34 27.44 35.93
CA GLU A 649 17.66 27.13 37.33
C GLU A 649 18.09 25.65 37.50
N VAL A 650 18.97 25.40 38.45
CA VAL A 650 19.56 24.08 38.73
C VAL A 650 19.65 23.85 40.24
N GLY A 651 19.36 22.63 40.70
CA GLY A 651 19.29 22.34 42.14
C GLY A 651 18.89 20.90 42.45
N THR A 652 19.03 20.50 43.72
CA THR A 652 18.74 19.14 44.18
C THR A 652 17.35 19.03 44.80
N TYR A 653 16.64 17.93 44.53
CA TYR A 653 15.26 17.73 45.00
C TYR A 653 14.94 16.26 45.30
N THR A 654 13.89 16.04 46.10
CA THR A 654 13.20 14.76 46.20
C THR A 654 11.86 14.80 45.46
N LEU A 655 11.43 13.64 44.94
CA LEU A 655 10.10 13.42 44.37
C LEU A 655 9.45 12.22 45.04
N VAL A 656 8.18 12.34 45.44
CA VAL A 656 7.40 11.28 46.06
C VAL A 656 6.04 11.15 45.39
N LEU A 657 5.68 9.93 44.98
CA LEU A 657 4.34 9.57 44.51
C LEU A 657 3.62 8.73 45.58
N THR A 658 2.43 9.13 46.02
CA THR A 658 1.65 8.44 47.05
C THR A 658 0.24 8.08 46.55
N ALA A 659 -0.21 6.85 46.84
CA ALA A 659 -1.58 6.40 46.55
C ALA A 659 -2.58 6.75 47.67
N GLY A 660 -3.84 6.96 47.29
CA GLY A 660 -4.99 7.08 48.18
C GLY A 660 -5.82 5.78 48.22
N ALA A 661 -7.14 5.90 48.38
CA ALA A 661 -8.06 4.75 48.33
C ALA A 661 -8.58 4.53 46.90
N SER A 662 -8.72 3.27 46.48
CA SER A 662 -9.23 2.88 45.16
C SER A 662 -10.50 2.03 45.25
N THR A 663 -11.39 2.19 44.27
CA THR A 663 -12.50 1.28 44.00
C THR A 663 -12.07 0.25 42.95
N PRO A 664 -12.25 -1.07 43.18
CA PRO A 664 -11.90 -2.07 42.17
C PRO A 664 -12.70 -1.90 40.87
N GLY A 665 -12.00 -1.74 39.75
CA GLY A 665 -12.61 -1.72 38.41
C GLY A 665 -13.13 -3.09 37.97
N ASN A 666 -13.87 -3.13 36.86
CA ASN A 666 -14.40 -4.40 36.33
C ASN A 666 -13.24 -5.30 35.86
N PRO A 667 -13.15 -6.57 36.30
CA PRO A 667 -12.05 -7.48 35.92
C PRO A 667 -11.83 -7.62 34.41
N ILE A 668 -12.87 -7.44 33.59
CA ILE A 668 -12.78 -7.55 32.13
C ILE A 668 -11.94 -6.44 31.47
N ASP A 669 -11.64 -5.36 32.20
CA ASP A 669 -10.79 -4.27 31.71
C ASP A 669 -9.29 -4.58 31.83
N GLY A 670 -8.91 -5.61 32.60
CA GLY A 670 -7.55 -6.17 32.64
C GLY A 670 -7.28 -7.15 31.48
N SER A 671 -6.15 -7.00 30.79
CA SER A 671 -5.85 -7.74 29.54
C SER A 671 -5.73 -9.24 29.74
N GLN A 672 -5.05 -9.69 30.81
CA GLN A 672 -4.90 -11.12 31.10
C GLN A 672 -6.25 -11.81 31.32
N PHE A 673 -7.16 -11.19 32.09
CA PHE A 673 -8.50 -11.73 32.32
C PHE A 673 -9.34 -11.69 31.04
N PHE A 674 -9.27 -10.60 30.27
CA PHE A 674 -9.93 -10.46 28.96
C PHE A 674 -9.53 -11.57 27.99
N VAL A 675 -8.23 -11.82 27.81
CA VAL A 675 -7.71 -12.89 26.93
C VAL A 675 -8.15 -14.27 27.43
N THR A 676 -8.02 -14.56 28.73
CA THR A 676 -8.46 -15.85 29.30
C THR A 676 -9.95 -16.10 29.03
N LYS A 677 -10.82 -15.08 29.12
CA LYS A 677 -12.24 -15.23 28.79
C LYS A 677 -12.52 -15.42 27.30
N HIS A 678 -11.65 -14.96 26.40
CA HIS A 678 -11.78 -15.30 24.98
C HIS A 678 -11.46 -16.78 24.71
N TYR A 679 -10.41 -17.35 25.33
CA TYR A 679 -10.14 -18.79 25.23
C TYR A 679 -11.28 -19.64 25.83
N GLU A 680 -11.84 -19.24 26.98
CA GLU A 680 -12.97 -19.95 27.60
C GLU A 680 -14.26 -19.89 26.77
N ASP A 681 -14.62 -18.72 26.22
CA ASP A 681 -15.88 -18.50 25.52
C ASP A 681 -15.86 -19.01 24.06
N PHE A 682 -14.73 -18.89 23.35
CA PHE A 682 -14.62 -19.22 21.92
C PHE A 682 -13.99 -20.58 21.63
N PHE A 683 -12.96 -20.97 22.39
CA PHE A 683 -12.29 -22.28 22.22
C PHE A 683 -12.72 -23.31 23.29
N GLY A 684 -13.34 -22.88 24.39
CA GLY A 684 -13.78 -23.77 25.46
C GLY A 684 -12.64 -24.35 26.32
N ARG A 685 -11.42 -23.78 26.22
CA ARG A 685 -10.21 -24.21 26.92
C ARG A 685 -9.59 -23.04 27.69
N GLN A 686 -8.59 -23.33 28.53
CA GLN A 686 -7.69 -22.29 29.04
C GLN A 686 -6.62 -21.96 27.97
N PRO A 687 -6.05 -20.75 27.99
CA PRO A 687 -4.90 -20.44 27.16
C PRO A 687 -3.66 -21.22 27.63
N ASP A 688 -2.83 -21.60 26.68
CA ASP A 688 -1.43 -21.90 26.92
C ASP A 688 -0.65 -20.62 27.28
N ALA A 689 0.45 -20.73 28.03
CA ALA A 689 1.18 -19.56 28.52
C ALA A 689 1.76 -18.66 27.39
N PRO A 690 2.34 -19.19 26.30
CA PRO A 690 2.77 -18.38 25.16
C PRO A 690 1.62 -17.63 24.49
N GLY A 691 0.49 -18.30 24.22
CA GLY A 691 -0.71 -17.69 23.64
C GLY A 691 -1.30 -16.60 24.54
N LEU A 692 -1.40 -16.84 25.85
CA LEU A 692 -1.83 -15.82 26.81
C LEU A 692 -0.94 -14.58 26.74
N GLN A 693 0.37 -14.77 26.83
CA GLN A 693 1.33 -13.66 26.84
C GLN A 693 1.30 -12.88 25.53
N PHE A 694 1.27 -13.55 24.38
CA PHE A 694 1.18 -12.93 23.05
C PHE A 694 0.01 -11.96 22.92
N TRP A 695 -1.21 -12.35 23.33
CA TRP A 695 -2.37 -11.48 23.25
C TRP A 695 -2.36 -10.38 24.33
N VAL A 696 -1.80 -10.64 25.51
CA VAL A 696 -1.64 -9.64 26.57
C VAL A 696 -0.65 -8.55 26.15
N ASP A 697 0.53 -8.93 25.68
CA ASP A 697 1.54 -8.00 25.13
C ASP A 697 0.98 -7.23 23.92
N GLY A 698 0.16 -7.88 23.10
CA GLY A 698 -0.52 -7.25 21.97
C GLY A 698 -1.54 -6.17 22.35
N ILE A 699 -2.09 -6.20 23.58
CA ILE A 699 -3.03 -5.20 24.12
C ILE A 699 -2.29 -4.15 24.96
N ASP A 700 -1.39 -4.58 25.85
CA ASP A 700 -0.73 -3.71 26.81
C ASP A 700 0.53 -3.03 26.26
N GLY A 701 1.08 -3.52 25.15
CA GLY A 701 2.08 -2.79 24.34
C GLY A 701 1.56 -1.50 23.69
N CYS A 702 0.26 -1.17 23.86
CA CYS A 702 -0.29 0.14 23.53
C CYS A 702 -0.16 1.18 24.66
N ILE A 703 0.09 0.78 25.91
CA ILE A 703 0.08 1.68 27.09
C ILE A 703 1.20 2.73 26.92
N PRO A 704 0.94 4.06 27.13
CA PRO A 704 -0.27 4.71 27.65
C PRO A 704 -1.56 4.62 26.84
N SER A 705 -1.47 4.63 25.51
CA SER A 705 -2.53 5.08 24.59
C SER A 705 -3.86 4.32 24.75
N PRO A 706 -4.90 4.96 25.32
CA PRO A 706 -6.17 4.28 25.57
C PRO A 706 -6.94 3.94 24.28
N SER A 707 -6.81 4.77 23.24
CA SER A 707 -7.40 4.52 21.91
C SER A 707 -6.72 3.35 21.20
N CYS A 708 -5.39 3.27 21.25
CA CYS A 708 -4.64 2.09 20.79
C CYS A 708 -5.10 0.84 21.54
N ARG A 709 -5.23 0.90 22.87
CA ARG A 709 -5.66 -0.24 23.70
C ARG A 709 -7.11 -0.65 23.45
N GLU A 710 -8.02 0.27 23.15
CA GLU A 710 -9.39 -0.05 22.71
C GLU A 710 -9.34 -0.81 21.36
N VAL A 711 -8.62 -0.27 20.37
CA VAL A 711 -8.45 -0.92 19.06
C VAL A 711 -7.84 -2.31 19.21
N LYS A 712 -6.78 -2.49 20.01
CA LYS A 712 -6.18 -3.81 20.24
C LYS A 712 -7.12 -4.79 20.93
N ARG A 713 -7.96 -4.36 21.87
CA ARG A 713 -9.00 -5.23 22.45
C ARG A 713 -10.01 -5.68 21.40
N ILE A 714 -10.46 -4.78 20.52
CA ILE A 714 -11.34 -5.11 19.38
C ILE A 714 -10.66 -6.09 18.42
N ASP A 715 -9.36 -5.89 18.15
CA ASP A 715 -8.59 -6.70 17.22
C ASP A 715 -8.32 -8.10 17.75
N THR A 716 -7.90 -8.23 19.01
CA THR A 716 -7.79 -9.51 19.71
C THR A 716 -9.14 -10.22 19.70
N SER A 717 -10.23 -9.53 20.06
CA SER A 717 -11.58 -10.09 20.01
C SER A 717 -11.96 -10.63 18.63
N ALA A 718 -11.70 -9.88 17.55
CA ALA A 718 -11.97 -10.32 16.19
C ALA A 718 -11.08 -11.50 15.77
N ALA A 719 -9.80 -11.50 16.16
CA ALA A 719 -8.83 -12.51 15.75
C ALA A 719 -9.18 -13.92 16.23
N PHE A 720 -9.88 -14.08 17.37
CA PHE A 720 -10.36 -15.41 17.81
C PHE A 720 -11.32 -16.02 16.78
N PHE A 721 -12.29 -15.24 16.27
CA PHE A 721 -13.22 -15.72 15.24
C PHE A 721 -12.57 -15.95 13.87
N LEU A 722 -11.52 -15.18 13.55
CA LEU A 722 -10.78 -15.29 12.28
C LEU A 722 -9.73 -16.41 12.31
N SER A 723 -9.31 -16.86 13.50
CA SER A 723 -8.29 -17.90 13.69
C SER A 723 -8.62 -19.22 12.99
N ILE A 724 -7.59 -19.96 12.57
CA ILE A 724 -7.74 -21.30 12.00
C ILE A 724 -8.47 -22.24 12.97
N GLU A 725 -8.18 -22.13 14.28
CA GLU A 725 -8.83 -22.92 15.33
C GLU A 725 -10.35 -22.72 15.31
N PHE A 726 -10.86 -21.48 15.20
CA PHE A 726 -12.31 -21.22 15.18
C PHE A 726 -12.95 -21.48 13.79
N GLN A 727 -12.23 -21.18 12.72
CA GLN A 727 -12.64 -21.40 11.33
C GLN A 727 -12.92 -22.88 11.02
N GLU A 728 -12.10 -23.76 11.59
CA GLU A 728 -12.13 -25.21 11.36
C GLU A 728 -12.81 -26.01 12.49
N THR A 729 -13.19 -25.35 13.59
CA THR A 729 -14.07 -25.91 14.64
C THR A 729 -15.47 -25.27 14.60
N GLY A 730 -15.63 -24.05 15.14
CA GLY A 730 -16.91 -23.37 15.30
C GLY A 730 -17.63 -23.11 13.98
N TYR A 731 -16.97 -22.47 13.00
CA TYR A 731 -17.62 -22.27 11.70
C TYR A 731 -17.82 -23.56 10.90
N LEU A 732 -16.99 -24.59 11.11
CA LEU A 732 -17.26 -25.91 10.53
C LEU A 732 -18.52 -26.54 11.13
N VAL A 733 -18.72 -26.49 12.45
CA VAL A 733 -19.96 -26.93 13.10
C VAL A 733 -21.17 -26.17 12.54
N TYR A 734 -21.10 -24.84 12.42
CA TYR A 734 -22.17 -24.05 11.78
C TYR A 734 -22.50 -24.58 10.37
N ARG A 735 -21.50 -24.77 9.51
CA ARG A 735 -21.68 -25.23 8.11
C ARG A 735 -22.18 -26.68 8.02
N LEU A 736 -21.76 -27.55 8.94
CA LEU A 736 -22.27 -28.92 9.06
C LEU A 736 -23.77 -28.95 9.40
N TYR A 737 -24.22 -28.12 10.36
CA TYR A 737 -25.66 -27.97 10.64
C TYR A 737 -26.42 -27.39 9.45
N LYS A 738 -25.85 -26.38 8.77
CA LYS A 738 -26.44 -25.73 7.59
C LYS A 738 -26.67 -26.72 6.44
N ALA A 739 -25.64 -27.48 6.04
CA ALA A 739 -25.77 -28.51 5.00
C ALA A 739 -26.70 -29.66 5.43
N ALA A 740 -26.63 -30.07 6.70
CA ALA A 740 -27.43 -31.20 7.19
C ALA A 740 -28.93 -30.91 7.32
N TYR A 741 -29.32 -29.70 7.73
CA TYR A 741 -30.69 -29.38 8.15
C TYR A 741 -31.30 -28.13 7.51
N GLY A 742 -30.49 -27.24 6.90
CA GLY A 742 -30.90 -25.90 6.53
C GLY A 742 -30.95 -24.95 7.73
N ASP A 743 -31.62 -23.81 7.57
CA ASP A 743 -31.83 -22.84 8.65
C ASP A 743 -32.94 -23.29 9.62
N LEU A 744 -32.90 -22.80 10.86
CA LEU A 744 -33.94 -23.07 11.85
C LEU A 744 -35.25 -22.34 11.48
N ALA A 745 -36.39 -22.97 11.79
CA ALA A 745 -37.69 -22.39 11.52
C ALA A 745 -37.84 -21.02 12.21
N GLY A 746 -37.93 -19.94 11.41
CA GLY A 746 -38.07 -18.56 11.88
C GLY A 746 -36.76 -17.82 12.18
N ALA A 747 -35.58 -18.42 11.97
CA ALA A 747 -34.28 -17.79 12.22
C ALA A 747 -33.30 -17.99 11.04
N PRO A 748 -32.49 -16.99 10.65
CA PRO A 748 -31.60 -17.06 9.49
C PRO A 748 -30.27 -17.78 9.78
N PHE A 749 -30.30 -18.83 10.62
CA PHE A 749 -29.13 -19.61 11.02
C PHE A 749 -29.52 -21.05 11.43
N PRO A 750 -28.60 -22.04 11.36
CA PRO A 750 -28.94 -23.47 11.37
C PRO A 750 -28.86 -24.16 12.75
N VAL A 751 -28.34 -23.49 13.78
CA VAL A 751 -27.95 -24.10 15.05
C VAL A 751 -28.23 -23.18 16.24
N ARG A 752 -28.59 -23.76 17.40
CA ARG A 752 -28.72 -23.05 18.69
C ARG A 752 -27.53 -23.32 19.59
N ARG A 753 -27.22 -22.38 20.48
CA ARG A 753 -26.02 -22.38 21.34
C ARG A 753 -25.79 -23.70 22.08
N ALA A 754 -26.87 -24.28 22.63
CA ALA A 754 -26.82 -25.49 23.44
C ALA A 754 -26.31 -26.75 22.68
N ALA A 755 -26.47 -26.78 21.35
CA ALA A 755 -25.88 -27.83 20.50
C ALA A 755 -24.50 -27.41 19.95
N PHE A 756 -24.35 -26.13 19.59
CA PHE A 756 -23.12 -25.59 19.00
C PHE A 756 -21.88 -25.74 19.90
N ILE A 757 -21.98 -25.39 21.18
CA ILE A 757 -20.84 -25.36 22.11
C ILE A 757 -20.21 -26.75 22.35
N PRO A 758 -20.96 -27.83 22.69
CA PRO A 758 -20.35 -29.16 22.88
C PRO A 758 -19.78 -29.76 21.59
N ASP A 759 -20.45 -29.53 20.45
CA ASP A 759 -19.97 -30.01 19.14
C ASP A 759 -18.65 -29.31 18.75
N THR A 760 -18.56 -27.99 18.93
CA THR A 760 -17.33 -27.21 18.69
C THR A 760 -16.17 -27.68 19.56
N ARG A 761 -16.42 -27.91 20.85
CA ARG A 761 -15.42 -28.44 21.79
C ARG A 761 -14.96 -29.85 21.45
N THR A 762 -15.80 -30.65 20.78
CA THR A 762 -15.43 -32.00 20.33
C THR A 762 -14.45 -31.94 19.16
N ILE A 763 -14.60 -30.99 18.22
CA ILE A 763 -13.62 -30.80 17.14
C ILE A 763 -12.32 -30.17 17.68
N GLY A 764 -12.42 -29.18 18.57
CA GLY A 764 -11.25 -28.48 19.15
C GLY A 764 -10.48 -29.25 20.25
N ASN A 765 -10.92 -30.46 20.63
CA ASN A 765 -10.34 -31.18 21.77
C ASN A 765 -8.86 -31.54 21.57
N GLY A 766 -7.98 -30.93 22.36
CA GLY A 766 -6.53 -31.14 22.27
C GLY A 766 -5.85 -30.40 21.10
N VAL A 767 -6.57 -29.54 20.38
CA VAL A 767 -6.00 -28.70 19.31
C VAL A 767 -5.38 -27.45 19.93
N VAL A 768 -4.12 -27.19 19.58
CA VAL A 768 -3.44 -25.90 19.85
C VAL A 768 -2.63 -25.56 18.60
N VAL A 769 -3.08 -24.56 17.84
CA VAL A 769 -2.45 -24.17 16.57
C VAL A 769 -0.99 -23.81 16.78
N GLY A 770 -0.10 -24.37 15.96
CA GLY A 770 1.35 -24.17 16.04
C GLY A 770 2.12 -25.17 16.93
N GLN A 771 1.44 -26.06 17.66
CA GLN A 771 2.11 -27.20 18.31
C GLN A 771 2.27 -28.36 17.33
N ALA A 772 3.48 -28.91 17.18
CA ALA A 772 3.79 -29.90 16.14
C ALA A 772 2.79 -31.08 16.11
N GLY A 773 2.07 -31.22 14.98
CA GLY A 773 1.07 -32.27 14.77
C GLY A 773 -0.38 -31.88 15.09
N TRP A 774 -0.66 -30.64 15.47
CA TRP A 774 -2.02 -30.14 15.74
C TRP A 774 -2.98 -30.33 14.56
N GLU A 775 -2.46 -30.30 13.32
CA GLU A 775 -3.21 -30.49 12.08
C GLU A 775 -3.84 -31.90 12.03
N GLN A 776 -3.07 -32.92 12.41
CA GLN A 776 -3.53 -34.31 12.42
C GLN A 776 -4.51 -34.57 13.56
N VAL A 777 -4.33 -33.91 14.71
CA VAL A 777 -5.31 -33.96 15.82
C VAL A 777 -6.64 -33.36 15.38
N LEU A 778 -6.61 -32.19 14.75
CA LEU A 778 -7.80 -31.51 14.23
C LEU A 778 -8.53 -32.36 13.17
N GLU A 779 -7.83 -32.92 12.18
CA GLU A 779 -8.46 -33.76 11.16
C GLU A 779 -9.01 -35.07 11.72
N ASN A 780 -8.31 -35.71 12.68
CA ASN A 780 -8.82 -36.89 13.39
C ASN A 780 -10.13 -36.55 14.14
N ASN A 781 -10.17 -35.40 14.83
CA ASN A 781 -11.34 -34.92 15.54
C ASN A 781 -12.49 -34.60 14.55
N LYS A 782 -12.22 -33.95 13.41
CA LYS A 782 -13.21 -33.70 12.34
C LYS A 782 -13.82 -35.01 11.83
N GLN A 783 -12.99 -36.00 11.49
CA GLN A 783 -13.46 -37.31 10.98
C GLN A 783 -14.33 -38.04 12.02
N SER A 784 -13.87 -38.10 13.27
CA SER A 784 -14.59 -38.72 14.37
C SER A 784 -15.93 -38.01 14.65
N PHE A 785 -15.92 -36.68 14.72
CA PHE A 785 -17.13 -35.89 14.95
C PHE A 785 -18.15 -36.10 13.84
N VAL A 786 -17.77 -35.92 12.56
CA VAL A 786 -18.73 -36.02 11.45
C VAL A 786 -19.23 -37.45 11.26
N GLY A 787 -18.39 -38.47 11.48
CA GLY A 787 -18.80 -39.88 11.48
C GLY A 787 -19.85 -40.19 12.55
N ASN A 788 -19.72 -39.61 13.75
CA ASN A 788 -20.75 -39.72 14.79
C ASN A 788 -22.01 -38.88 14.46
N PHE A 789 -21.84 -37.67 13.91
CA PHE A 789 -22.92 -36.77 13.53
C PHE A 789 -23.87 -37.39 12.50
N VAL A 790 -23.34 -38.02 11.44
CA VAL A 790 -24.19 -38.65 10.40
C VAL A 790 -24.90 -39.93 10.85
N ASN A 791 -24.49 -40.52 11.98
CA ASN A 791 -25.17 -41.64 12.63
C ASN A 791 -26.28 -41.21 13.60
N GLN A 792 -26.39 -39.93 13.97
CA GLN A 792 -27.42 -39.46 14.89
C GLN A 792 -28.82 -39.67 14.30
N ALA A 793 -29.78 -40.09 15.12
CA ALA A 793 -31.18 -40.27 14.71
C ALA A 793 -31.79 -38.99 14.10
N ARG A 794 -31.34 -37.80 14.53
CA ARG A 794 -31.73 -36.52 13.92
C ARG A 794 -31.26 -36.43 12.46
N PHE A 795 -30.01 -36.83 12.17
CA PHE A 795 -29.44 -36.77 10.83
C PHE A 795 -30.05 -37.82 9.90
N THR A 796 -30.25 -39.05 10.37
CA THR A 796 -30.84 -40.14 9.56
C THR A 796 -32.34 -39.95 9.31
N ASN A 797 -33.08 -39.32 10.24
CA ASN A 797 -34.46 -38.89 9.99
C ASN A 797 -34.54 -37.74 8.98
N ALA A 798 -33.62 -36.76 9.04
CA ALA A 798 -33.57 -35.66 8.08
C ALA A 798 -33.02 -36.06 6.69
N ASN A 799 -32.25 -37.14 6.63
CA ASN A 799 -31.60 -37.67 5.44
C ASN A 799 -31.72 -39.21 5.43
N PRO A 800 -32.81 -39.79 4.90
CA PRO A 800 -33.00 -41.24 4.90
C PRO A 800 -31.83 -41.98 4.23
N THR A 801 -31.48 -43.16 4.73
CA THR A 801 -30.44 -44.03 4.15
C THR A 801 -30.87 -44.73 2.87
N SER A 802 -32.17 -44.66 2.53
CA SER A 802 -32.78 -45.29 1.35
C SER A 802 -32.78 -44.41 0.09
N THR A 803 -32.34 -43.15 0.17
CA THR A 803 -32.18 -42.29 -1.02
C THR A 803 -30.98 -42.74 -1.84
N THR A 804 -30.91 -42.39 -3.13
CA THR A 804 -29.68 -42.54 -3.91
C THR A 804 -28.59 -41.58 -3.44
N PRO A 805 -27.30 -41.84 -3.71
CA PRO A 805 -26.21 -40.90 -3.43
C PRO A 805 -26.41 -39.52 -4.07
N ALA A 806 -26.98 -39.45 -5.28
CA ALA A 806 -27.27 -38.19 -5.96
C ALA A 806 -28.33 -37.37 -5.21
N GLU A 807 -29.48 -37.96 -4.89
CA GLU A 807 -30.54 -37.27 -4.12
C GLU A 807 -30.06 -36.83 -2.73
N PHE A 808 -29.19 -37.60 -2.08
CA PHE A 808 -28.57 -37.23 -0.81
C PHE A 808 -27.67 -35.99 -0.96
N VAL A 809 -26.75 -35.98 -1.94
CA VAL A 809 -25.85 -34.85 -2.20
C VAL A 809 -26.63 -33.59 -2.61
N ASP A 810 -27.63 -33.74 -3.50
CA ASP A 810 -28.49 -32.64 -3.93
C ASP A 810 -29.30 -32.06 -2.76
N THR A 811 -29.77 -32.91 -1.83
CA THR A 811 -30.45 -32.46 -0.60
C THR A 811 -29.53 -31.64 0.30
N LEU A 812 -28.25 -32.02 0.43
CA LEU A 812 -27.28 -31.28 1.23
C LEU A 812 -26.96 -29.91 0.61
N PHE A 813 -26.73 -29.82 -0.70
CA PHE A 813 -26.49 -28.54 -1.39
C PHE A 813 -27.72 -27.63 -1.38
N ALA A 814 -28.94 -28.19 -1.55
CA ALA A 814 -30.18 -27.44 -1.43
C ALA A 814 -30.39 -26.83 -0.02
N ARG A 815 -29.98 -27.54 1.04
CA ARG A 815 -30.03 -27.04 2.43
C ARG A 815 -28.91 -26.06 2.76
N ALA A 816 -27.72 -26.28 2.19
CA ALA A 816 -26.63 -25.31 2.18
C ALA A 816 -27.06 -23.98 1.52
N GLY A 817 -27.96 -24.05 0.53
CA GLY A 817 -28.41 -22.91 -0.26
C GLY A 817 -27.37 -22.49 -1.30
N VAL A 818 -26.58 -23.44 -1.79
CA VAL A 818 -25.46 -23.24 -2.72
C VAL A 818 -25.71 -24.06 -3.98
N ILE A 819 -25.42 -23.48 -5.15
CA ILE A 819 -25.41 -24.19 -6.42
C ILE A 819 -23.98 -24.73 -6.63
N PRO A 820 -23.76 -26.05 -6.57
CA PRO A 820 -22.42 -26.62 -6.73
C PRO A 820 -21.95 -26.59 -8.19
N SER A 821 -20.64 -26.59 -8.40
CA SER A 821 -20.08 -26.95 -9.70
C SER A 821 -20.41 -28.41 -10.05
N SER A 822 -20.36 -28.76 -11.34
CA SER A 822 -20.46 -30.16 -11.78
C SER A 822 -19.41 -31.05 -11.13
N THR A 823 -18.19 -30.52 -10.94
CA THR A 823 -17.05 -31.17 -10.29
C THR A 823 -17.31 -31.43 -8.80
N ASP A 824 -17.72 -30.41 -8.02
CA ASP A 824 -18.02 -30.55 -6.58
C ASP A 824 -19.13 -31.57 -6.33
N ARG A 825 -20.21 -31.46 -7.11
CA ARG A 825 -21.36 -32.35 -7.03
C ARG A 825 -20.94 -33.79 -7.35
N GLN A 826 -20.16 -34.00 -8.42
CA GLN A 826 -19.71 -35.33 -8.79
C GLN A 826 -18.70 -35.91 -7.79
N ALA A 827 -17.83 -35.09 -7.21
CA ALA A 827 -16.90 -35.51 -6.16
C ALA A 827 -17.63 -35.95 -4.87
N ALA A 828 -18.67 -35.22 -4.45
CA ALA A 828 -19.50 -35.61 -3.32
C ALA A 828 -20.33 -36.89 -3.57
N ILE A 829 -20.75 -37.14 -4.81
CA ILE A 829 -21.41 -38.40 -5.22
C ILE A 829 -20.41 -39.56 -5.28
N ALA A 830 -19.18 -39.32 -5.74
CA ALA A 830 -18.14 -40.33 -5.88
C ALA A 830 -17.73 -40.97 -4.54
N GLU A 831 -17.92 -40.27 -3.42
CA GLU A 831 -17.68 -40.79 -2.06
C GLU A 831 -18.44 -42.10 -1.75
N PHE A 832 -19.54 -42.35 -2.45
CA PHE A 832 -20.38 -43.56 -2.30
C PHE A 832 -19.98 -44.71 -3.23
N ALA A 833 -18.92 -44.57 -4.02
CA ALA A 833 -18.34 -45.61 -4.89
C ALA A 833 -19.34 -46.35 -5.81
N GLY A 834 -20.42 -45.67 -6.24
CA GLY A 834 -21.45 -46.24 -7.12
C GLY A 834 -22.47 -47.16 -6.41
N THR A 835 -22.53 -47.15 -5.08
CA THR A 835 -23.57 -47.89 -4.34
C THR A 835 -24.98 -47.35 -4.64
N PRO A 836 -26.03 -48.20 -4.65
CA PRO A 836 -27.37 -47.80 -5.08
C PRO A 836 -28.14 -46.92 -4.07
N THR A 837 -27.63 -46.80 -2.83
CA THR A 837 -28.29 -46.05 -1.75
C THR A 837 -27.27 -45.31 -0.90
N SER A 838 -27.68 -44.23 -0.25
CA SER A 838 -26.86 -43.39 0.64
C SER A 838 -26.60 -44.04 2.01
N ALA A 839 -26.57 -45.36 2.11
CA ALA A 839 -26.54 -46.11 3.36
C ALA A 839 -25.15 -46.22 4.02
N ASP A 840 -24.06 -46.02 3.27
CA ASP A 840 -22.70 -46.03 3.81
C ASP A 840 -22.43 -44.79 4.70
N THR A 841 -22.36 -45.02 6.02
CA THR A 841 -22.02 -44.01 7.04
C THR A 841 -20.75 -43.22 6.74
N ALA A 842 -19.69 -43.88 6.28
CA ALA A 842 -18.41 -43.22 6.03
C ALA A 842 -18.47 -42.37 4.76
N ALA A 843 -19.16 -42.84 3.71
CA ALA A 843 -19.44 -42.05 2.52
C ALA A 843 -20.31 -40.82 2.84
N ARG A 844 -21.38 -40.97 3.64
CA ARG A 844 -22.21 -39.85 4.13
C ARG A 844 -21.39 -38.81 4.87
N ALA A 845 -20.43 -39.23 5.70
CA ALA A 845 -19.58 -38.32 6.45
C ALA A 845 -18.65 -37.51 5.53
N ARG A 846 -18.00 -38.17 4.55
CA ARG A 846 -17.11 -37.49 3.58
C ARG A 846 -17.87 -36.59 2.60
N ALA A 847 -19.05 -37.00 2.15
CA ALA A 847 -19.93 -36.17 1.34
C ALA A 847 -20.45 -34.94 2.11
N LEU A 848 -20.86 -35.10 3.38
CA LEU A 848 -21.26 -33.97 4.22
C LEU A 848 -20.09 -33.01 4.50
N ARG A 849 -18.87 -33.53 4.74
CA ARG A 849 -17.64 -32.73 4.83
C ARG A 849 -17.46 -31.87 3.57
N ARG A 850 -17.49 -32.48 2.37
CA ARG A 850 -17.34 -31.74 1.09
C ARG A 850 -18.34 -30.60 0.92
N VAL A 851 -19.60 -30.78 1.32
CA VAL A 851 -20.60 -29.69 1.27
C VAL A 851 -20.32 -28.63 2.35
N ALA A 852 -19.99 -29.03 3.57
CA ALA A 852 -19.74 -28.11 4.70
C ALA A 852 -18.39 -27.37 4.65
N GLU A 853 -17.44 -27.86 3.87
CA GLU A 853 -16.10 -27.27 3.65
C GLU A 853 -15.97 -26.58 2.28
N ASN A 854 -17.02 -26.61 1.43
CA ASN A 854 -17.06 -25.92 0.14
C ASN A 854 -16.91 -24.39 0.29
N SER A 855 -16.13 -23.78 -0.60
CA SER A 855 -15.77 -22.35 -0.56
C SER A 855 -16.97 -21.41 -0.67
N LEU A 856 -17.94 -21.71 -1.55
CA LEU A 856 -19.14 -20.90 -1.72
C LEU A 856 -19.99 -20.89 -0.44
N LEU A 857 -20.16 -22.04 0.22
CA LEU A 857 -20.86 -22.10 1.51
C LEU A 857 -20.08 -21.36 2.62
N ARG A 858 -18.74 -21.45 2.61
CA ARG A 858 -17.87 -20.75 3.54
C ARG A 858 -18.05 -19.23 3.44
N ALA A 859 -18.07 -18.68 2.23
CA ALA A 859 -18.28 -17.25 1.97
C ALA A 859 -19.73 -16.82 2.29
N GLN A 860 -20.72 -17.50 1.73
CA GLN A 860 -22.15 -17.15 1.82
C GLN A 860 -22.68 -17.05 3.26
N GLU A 861 -22.16 -17.89 4.16
CA GLU A 861 -22.63 -17.95 5.55
C GLU A 861 -21.73 -17.21 6.56
N PHE A 862 -20.56 -16.71 6.14
CA PHE A 862 -19.57 -16.11 7.06
C PHE A 862 -20.15 -14.98 7.91
N ASN A 863 -20.79 -13.98 7.30
CA ASN A 863 -21.34 -12.83 8.04
C ASN A 863 -22.46 -13.25 9.02
N LYS A 864 -23.33 -14.20 8.63
CA LYS A 864 -24.40 -14.72 9.51
C LYS A 864 -23.82 -15.46 10.71
N ALA A 865 -22.83 -16.32 10.46
CA ALA A 865 -22.15 -17.07 11.49
C ALA A 865 -21.41 -16.12 12.44
N PHE A 866 -20.63 -15.17 11.91
CA PHE A 866 -19.85 -14.22 12.72
C PHE A 866 -20.72 -13.36 13.64
N VAL A 867 -21.90 -12.89 13.17
CA VAL A 867 -22.91 -12.23 14.03
C VAL A 867 -23.44 -13.19 15.11
N LEU A 868 -23.79 -14.43 14.75
CA LEU A 868 -24.31 -15.43 15.70
C LEU A 868 -23.29 -15.73 16.83
N MET A 869 -22.00 -15.79 16.50
CA MET A 869 -20.97 -16.09 17.49
C MET A 869 -20.71 -14.95 18.48
N GLN A 870 -21.10 -13.71 18.16
CA GLN A 870 -21.12 -12.62 19.15
C GLN A 870 -22.10 -12.95 20.29
N TYR A 871 -23.32 -13.41 19.94
CA TYR A 871 -24.34 -13.82 20.92
C TYR A 871 -23.91 -15.09 21.68
N PHE A 872 -23.35 -16.09 20.99
CA PHE A 872 -22.96 -17.35 21.63
C PHE A 872 -21.74 -17.22 22.56
N GLY A 873 -20.78 -16.35 22.25
CA GLY A 873 -19.59 -16.12 23.07
C GLY A 873 -19.79 -15.01 24.10
N TYR A 874 -19.98 -13.76 23.65
CA TYR A 874 -20.05 -12.62 24.57
C TYR A 874 -21.31 -12.64 25.43
N LEU A 875 -22.50 -12.86 24.83
CA LEU A 875 -23.77 -12.79 25.56
C LEU A 875 -24.24 -14.15 26.11
N GLN A 876 -23.54 -15.25 25.78
CA GLN A 876 -23.81 -16.61 26.28
C GLN A 876 -25.23 -17.16 26.00
N ARG A 877 -25.98 -16.57 25.05
CA ARG A 877 -27.38 -16.90 24.72
C ARG A 877 -27.63 -17.04 23.22
N ASN A 878 -28.82 -17.47 22.81
CA ASN A 878 -29.29 -17.30 21.43
C ASN A 878 -29.76 -15.85 21.21
N PRO A 879 -29.76 -15.33 19.97
CA PRO A 879 -30.19 -13.96 19.71
C PRO A 879 -31.67 -13.69 20.01
N ASP A 880 -32.52 -14.72 19.96
CA ASP A 880 -33.95 -14.66 20.25
C ASP A 880 -34.32 -15.01 21.71
N ASP A 881 -33.34 -15.33 22.57
CA ASP A 881 -33.58 -15.49 24.01
C ASP A 881 -33.81 -14.10 24.67
N ALA A 882 -34.25 -14.09 25.94
CA ALA A 882 -34.31 -12.88 26.74
C ALA A 882 -32.90 -12.26 26.93
N PRO A 883 -32.76 -10.91 27.00
CA PRO A 883 -33.82 -9.90 27.10
C PRO A 883 -34.55 -9.58 25.79
N ASP A 884 -33.99 -9.90 24.62
CA ASP A 884 -34.54 -9.46 23.33
C ASP A 884 -35.88 -10.13 23.00
N ASN A 885 -35.99 -11.44 23.21
CA ASN A 885 -37.18 -12.25 22.86
C ASN A 885 -37.57 -12.18 21.36
N ASN A 886 -36.67 -11.69 20.49
CA ASN A 886 -36.89 -11.51 19.05
C ASN A 886 -35.54 -11.32 18.31
N LEU A 887 -35.54 -11.36 16.97
CA LEU A 887 -34.32 -11.31 16.15
C LEU A 887 -33.91 -9.91 15.65
N ALA A 888 -34.50 -8.81 16.14
CA ALA A 888 -34.19 -7.46 15.64
C ALA A 888 -32.71 -7.08 15.83
N GLY A 889 -32.11 -7.41 16.97
CA GLY A 889 -30.69 -7.16 17.22
C GLY A 889 -29.78 -7.93 16.25
N PHE A 890 -30.06 -9.21 16.02
CA PHE A 890 -29.32 -10.03 15.04
C PHE A 890 -29.44 -9.45 13.63
N ASN A 891 -30.66 -9.12 13.21
CA ASN A 891 -30.92 -8.59 11.87
C ASN A 891 -30.29 -7.21 11.67
N PHE A 892 -30.26 -6.35 12.71
CA PHE A 892 -29.55 -5.08 12.69
C PHE A 892 -28.04 -5.28 12.50
N TRP A 893 -27.41 -6.16 13.30
CA TRP A 893 -25.98 -6.40 13.20
C TRP A 893 -25.58 -7.05 11.87
N LEU A 894 -26.37 -8.01 11.36
CA LEU A 894 -26.15 -8.59 10.04
C LEU A 894 -26.32 -7.55 8.91
N ALA A 895 -27.31 -6.66 9.01
CA ALA A 895 -27.49 -5.58 8.03
C ALA A 895 -26.33 -4.58 8.06
N LYS A 896 -25.89 -4.13 9.25
CA LYS A 896 -24.74 -3.20 9.39
C LYS A 896 -23.43 -3.86 8.93
N LEU A 897 -23.21 -5.14 9.23
CA LEU A 897 -22.04 -5.88 8.77
C LEU A 897 -22.03 -6.05 7.24
N ASN A 898 -23.17 -6.39 6.64
CA ASN A 898 -23.29 -6.49 5.18
C ASN A 898 -23.15 -5.13 4.47
N GLN A 899 -23.60 -4.04 5.09
CA GLN A 899 -23.43 -2.67 4.57
C GLN A 899 -21.95 -2.30 4.39
N PHE A 900 -21.06 -2.83 5.23
CA PHE A 900 -19.61 -2.63 5.16
C PHE A 900 -18.87 -3.86 4.62
N ASN A 901 -19.50 -4.67 3.78
CA ASN A 901 -18.92 -5.84 3.10
C ASN A 901 -18.24 -6.88 4.04
N GLY A 902 -18.62 -6.94 5.31
CA GLY A 902 -17.98 -7.80 6.32
C GLY A 902 -16.97 -7.11 7.23
N ASP A 903 -16.66 -5.82 7.02
CA ASP A 903 -15.76 -5.06 7.90
C ASP A 903 -16.41 -4.84 9.29
N PHE A 904 -15.90 -5.58 10.27
CA PHE A 904 -16.34 -5.55 11.66
C PHE A 904 -15.94 -4.27 12.42
N ARG A 905 -14.94 -3.52 11.93
CA ARG A 905 -14.51 -2.23 12.47
C ARG A 905 -15.45 -1.12 12.03
N GLN A 906 -15.74 -1.04 10.73
CA GLN A 906 -16.72 -0.07 10.17
C GLN A 906 -18.14 -0.38 10.64
N ALA A 907 -18.49 -1.65 10.78
CA ALA A 907 -19.72 -2.06 11.46
C ALA A 907 -19.69 -1.81 12.98
N GLU A 908 -18.53 -1.50 13.58
CA GLU A 908 -18.29 -1.35 15.02
C GLU A 908 -18.77 -2.55 15.87
N MET A 909 -19.01 -3.71 15.25
CA MET A 909 -19.82 -4.77 15.87
C MET A 909 -19.10 -5.37 17.08
N VAL A 910 -17.86 -5.80 16.90
CA VAL A 910 -17.05 -6.39 18.00
C VAL A 910 -16.90 -5.38 19.15
N LYS A 911 -16.67 -4.09 18.85
CA LYS A 911 -16.62 -3.01 19.83
C LYS A 911 -17.91 -2.91 20.65
N ALA A 912 -19.07 -2.94 20.00
CA ALA A 912 -20.37 -2.87 20.66
C ALA A 912 -20.64 -4.07 21.59
N PHE A 913 -20.27 -5.30 21.19
CA PHE A 913 -20.44 -6.47 22.06
C PHE A 913 -19.49 -6.45 23.27
N ILE A 914 -18.19 -6.14 23.10
CA ILE A 914 -17.23 -6.15 24.22
C ILE A 914 -17.34 -4.94 25.16
N SER A 915 -18.02 -3.87 24.73
CA SER A 915 -18.37 -2.72 25.59
C SER A 915 -19.78 -2.84 26.19
N SER A 916 -20.61 -3.79 25.74
CA SER A 916 -22.00 -3.91 26.17
C SER A 916 -22.13 -4.13 27.68
N GLY A 917 -23.12 -3.46 28.29
CA GLY A 917 -23.44 -3.67 29.71
C GLY A 917 -23.80 -5.13 30.03
N GLU A 918 -24.40 -5.86 29.09
CA GLU A 918 -24.71 -7.29 29.22
C GLU A 918 -23.45 -8.14 29.34
N TYR A 919 -22.43 -7.91 28.49
CA TYR A 919 -21.14 -8.61 28.60
C TYR A 919 -20.37 -8.21 29.86
N ARG A 920 -20.27 -6.90 30.15
CA ARG A 920 -19.50 -6.39 31.32
C ARG A 920 -20.08 -6.86 32.66
N SER A 921 -21.40 -6.97 32.75
CA SER A 921 -22.11 -7.48 33.94
C SER A 921 -21.82 -8.95 34.27
N ARG A 922 -21.20 -9.72 33.37
CA ARG A 922 -20.73 -11.10 33.64
C ARG A 922 -19.58 -11.15 34.67
N PHE A 923 -18.89 -10.04 34.90
CA PHE A 923 -17.60 -10.02 35.61
C PHE A 923 -17.52 -9.01 36.75
N GLY A 924 -18.38 -7.98 36.76
CA GLY A 924 -18.46 -6.95 37.79
C GLY A 924 -19.53 -5.92 37.43
N PRO A 925 -19.65 -4.80 38.18
CA PRO A 925 -20.45 -3.65 37.75
C PRO A 925 -20.01 -3.18 36.35
N PRO A 926 -20.94 -2.80 35.45
CA PRO A 926 -20.62 -2.38 34.10
C PRO A 926 -19.84 -1.06 34.06
#